data_AF-A0A1J4KMR7-F1
#
_entry.id   AF-A0A1J4KMR7-F1
#
_cell.length_a   1.000
_cell.length_b   1.000
_cell.length_c   1.000
_cell.angle_alpha   90.00
_cell.angle_beta   90.00
_cell.angle_gamma   90.00
#
_symmetry.space_group_name_H-M   'P 1'
#
loop_
_entity.id
_entity.type
_entity.pdbx_description
1 polymer ?
#
loop_
_entity_poly.entity_id
_entity_poly.type
_entity_poly.pdbx_seq_one_letter_code
_entity_poly.pdbx_strand_id
1 'polypeptide(L)'
;MSLNTQIEQLHKDKNSLSSELRDRKNEIETLNKRLDISQKLNEELKQKIESEKQAAATLHNADLQASQKELQKAKAQAKATLDNVYSQLEEVKNSRDQSEMTIKMVNNKVERILENASHYFETEFPSAENLISFLSQPPPQKSQYPQQQPNQCQPQLPPPPAVACTEQIQASLEKKLRHERARSKALSTAKEELESTVEKLKREIQEIKLQNQQEINNLNNKTKQMIEDQALIDAEKKHTIAKLQAKVDALSNKLIMKRKESNARQANTAQRETKTYKQEMAHPTQTAVSTTFGISSSSSDDKVEQRNCAASELLASQNAELQAKLCSQKQRCDELQGQLQKSQQHCNDLDLALSRAKNDFSALSIVHQDTMSELEMMRKALHEKESVKDRADKKLMRREFQAQKALAQNLAAQVDSQKEQLNEISLANQQALHTIDTQHTTILDLKQEIAQSNDTIQKLRDELISTQAELDNKQEITPDQLIPSSAWSCSAFSSELNTSINMIARNPSLQVSSKIQNVYKIIAKYYDDIIAERDATIESAYNENQKASNAINQFLINLSIALELEPITFNDFMVKHSETKVIDTIKEIRTCHTDLKRKNEQLLQGIDVVNRAFNICALNNDGTCNISEIETQINCFKCQHSTAADQLAKRTKKYRELASALKAHKKKAGTEAEDANALIRRLKSQVEDLQKQNEELSQGSQKMKWELQTAKAKLTDQQQAHEEITEELKERIETLEKDAAYEKAKAEAEYNAHIQTATVQNVNNSDAISQYVDQISMLKKSLEMQKATIKEKEGEITRLAVGNENIQHDDEAKYASERKQLVSGYEKAVAELRAQCEAHRADVEKMAKALAATEKKLKQAKESILQLKKDKLKSDNDFKSQQEQYERQKKLAETASKVAILNAQTDFNSKLDEERAKIEEERRRLYNTIADSFKQFTVTHETLNEKSFKQTIFKARDEISRLTAMDAAVRRIVNADRYQKTDDAVAQAVLKIA
;
A
#
# COMPACT_ATOMS: atom_id res chain seq x y z
N MET A 1 8.66 -8.81 75.53
CA MET A 1 9.94 -8.90 74.79
C MET A 1 10.73 -7.62 75.04
N SER A 2 12.06 -7.65 74.92
CA SER A 2 12.89 -6.45 75.17
C SER A 2 12.83 -5.47 73.99
N LEU A 3 12.87 -4.16 74.29
CA LEU A 3 12.85 -3.10 73.29
C LEU A 3 14.02 -3.22 72.30
N ASN A 4 15.19 -3.62 72.79
CA ASN A 4 16.39 -3.84 71.97
C ASN A 4 16.15 -4.85 70.84
N THR A 5 15.40 -5.92 71.09
CA THR A 5 15.14 -6.97 70.08
C THR A 5 14.29 -6.46 68.92
N GLN A 6 13.38 -5.50 69.16
CA GLN A 6 12.64 -4.83 68.09
C GLN A 6 13.53 -3.83 67.33
N ILE A 7 14.44 -3.14 68.02
CA ILE A 7 15.40 -2.22 67.38
C ILE A 7 16.38 -2.98 66.48
N GLU A 8 16.92 -4.13 66.94
CA GLU A 8 17.78 -5.00 66.13
C GLU A 8 17.06 -5.54 64.89
N GLN A 9 15.80 -5.97 65.03
CA GLN A 9 15.00 -6.43 63.90
C GLN A 9 14.74 -5.29 62.90
N LEU A 10 14.34 -4.09 63.37
CA LEU A 10 14.16 -2.91 62.51
C LEU A 10 15.46 -2.50 61.80
N HIS A 11 16.61 -2.61 62.45
CA HIS A 11 17.91 -2.37 61.82
C HIS A 11 18.24 -3.42 60.75
N LYS A 12 17.90 -4.68 60.99
CA LYS A 12 18.09 -5.78 60.03
C LYS A 12 17.18 -5.61 58.80
N ASP A 13 15.91 -5.27 59.00
CA ASP A 13 14.94 -5.06 57.93
C ASP A 13 15.27 -3.79 57.12
N LYS A 14 15.68 -2.70 57.79
CA LYS A 14 16.21 -1.49 57.13
C LYS A 14 17.44 -1.79 56.27
N ASN A 15 18.33 -2.67 56.73
CA ASN A 15 19.49 -3.09 55.94
C ASN A 15 19.10 -3.99 54.75
N SER A 16 18.09 -4.85 54.89
CA SER A 16 17.54 -5.65 53.76
C SER A 16 16.94 -4.73 52.69
N LEU A 17 16.00 -3.86 53.07
CA LEU A 17 15.40 -2.88 52.14
C LEU A 17 16.46 -1.97 51.51
N SER A 18 17.51 -1.58 52.24
CA SER A 18 18.60 -0.78 51.68
C SER A 18 19.51 -1.55 50.73
N SER A 19 19.57 -2.89 50.78
CA SER A 19 20.21 -3.71 49.76
C SER A 19 19.29 -3.85 48.55
N GLU A 20 18.04 -4.24 48.77
CA GLU A 20 17.03 -4.44 47.72
C GLU A 20 16.82 -3.16 46.87
N LEU A 21 16.74 -1.98 47.50
CA LEU A 21 16.69 -0.70 46.79
C LEU A 21 17.95 -0.42 45.96
N ARG A 22 19.12 -0.89 46.40
CA ARG A 22 20.39 -0.73 45.68
C ARG A 22 20.45 -1.68 44.49
N ASP A 23 20.02 -2.92 44.67
CA ASP A 23 19.98 -3.94 43.62
C ASP A 23 18.93 -3.61 42.55
N ARG A 24 17.72 -3.16 42.95
CA ARG A 24 16.71 -2.62 42.02
C ARG A 24 17.19 -1.38 41.28
N LYS A 25 17.96 -0.49 41.92
CA LYS A 25 18.57 0.67 41.24
C LYS A 25 19.61 0.23 40.21
N ASN A 26 20.45 -0.76 40.53
CA ASN A 26 21.42 -1.34 39.60
C ASN A 26 20.72 -2.04 38.41
N GLU A 27 19.62 -2.74 38.67
CA GLU A 27 18.77 -3.37 37.65
C GLU A 27 18.17 -2.34 36.70
N ILE A 28 17.56 -1.27 37.22
CA ILE A 28 17.02 -0.15 36.43
C ILE A 28 18.11 0.52 35.59
N GLU A 29 19.29 0.78 36.16
CA GLU A 29 20.40 1.39 35.41
C GLU A 29 20.93 0.47 34.30
N THR A 30 20.91 -0.86 34.53
CA THR A 30 21.29 -1.87 33.53
C THR A 30 20.25 -1.97 32.41
N LEU A 31 18.95 -1.94 32.75
CA LEU A 31 17.85 -1.93 31.78
C LEU A 31 17.87 -0.66 30.92
N ASN A 32 18.10 0.51 31.53
CA ASN A 32 18.21 1.78 30.81
C ASN A 32 19.40 1.79 29.83
N LYS A 33 20.58 1.27 30.23
CA LYS A 33 21.73 1.11 29.32
C LYS A 33 21.42 0.15 28.17
N ARG A 34 20.69 -0.95 28.43
CA ARG A 34 20.27 -1.89 27.39
C ARG A 34 19.23 -1.28 26.43
N LEU A 35 18.35 -0.42 26.94
CA LEU A 35 17.37 0.32 26.13
C LEU A 35 18.06 1.35 25.21
N ASP A 36 18.99 2.14 25.74
CA ASP A 36 19.79 3.12 24.97
C ASP A 36 20.59 2.44 23.83
N ILE A 37 21.22 1.30 24.11
CA ILE A 37 21.89 0.48 23.07
C ILE A 37 20.89 -0.03 22.03
N SER A 38 19.70 -0.48 22.46
CA SER A 38 18.66 -0.98 21.54
C SER A 38 18.03 0.15 20.70
N GLN A 39 17.96 1.37 21.21
CA GLN A 39 17.49 2.54 20.49
C GLN A 39 18.50 2.95 19.42
N LYS A 40 19.78 3.06 19.78
CA LYS A 40 20.88 3.35 18.84
C LYS A 40 20.97 2.32 17.71
N LEU A 41 20.87 1.03 18.04
CA LEU A 41 20.88 -0.03 17.01
C LEU A 41 19.69 0.09 16.04
N ASN A 42 18.48 0.43 16.53
CA ASN A 42 17.34 0.68 15.66
C ASN A 42 17.53 1.93 14.79
N GLU A 43 18.20 2.96 15.30
CA GLU A 43 18.47 4.21 14.58
C GLU A 43 19.55 4.01 13.50
N GLU A 44 20.61 3.24 13.78
CA GLU A 44 21.61 2.78 12.82
C GLU A 44 20.97 1.90 11.72
N LEU A 45 20.13 0.93 12.09
CA LEU A 45 19.40 0.09 11.13
C LEU A 45 18.46 0.92 10.25
N LYS A 46 17.78 1.93 10.81
CA LYS A 46 16.91 2.83 10.07
C LYS A 46 17.68 3.71 9.09
N GLN A 47 18.85 4.23 9.48
CA GLN A 47 19.75 4.94 8.56
C GLN A 47 20.25 4.02 7.43
N LYS A 48 20.58 2.76 7.74
CA LYS A 48 21.04 1.78 6.74
C LYS A 48 19.94 1.42 5.74
N ILE A 49 18.71 1.23 6.20
CA ILE A 49 17.55 0.97 5.31
C ILE A 49 17.31 2.16 4.39
N GLU A 50 17.39 3.39 4.88
CA GLU A 50 17.19 4.58 4.05
C GLU A 50 18.34 4.80 3.05
N SER A 51 19.59 4.45 3.40
CA SER A 51 20.72 4.51 2.46
C SER A 51 20.66 3.40 1.39
N GLU A 52 20.24 2.19 1.75
CA GLU A 52 19.99 1.10 0.78
C GLU A 52 18.82 1.45 -0.16
N LYS A 53 17.77 2.10 0.36
CA LYS A 53 16.64 2.63 -0.42
C LYS A 53 17.06 3.75 -1.39
N GLN A 54 17.92 4.68 -0.96
CA GLN A 54 18.49 5.70 -1.85
C GLN A 54 19.40 5.09 -2.92
N ALA A 55 20.22 4.10 -2.57
CA ALA A 55 21.05 3.38 -3.53
C ALA A 55 20.21 2.63 -4.57
N ALA A 56 19.17 1.91 -4.14
CA ALA A 56 18.24 1.21 -5.03
C ALA A 56 17.47 2.16 -5.96
N ALA A 57 16.98 3.31 -5.46
CA ALA A 57 16.33 4.33 -6.28
C ALA A 57 17.30 4.97 -7.31
N THR A 58 18.57 5.14 -6.93
CA THR A 58 19.61 5.64 -7.83
C THR A 58 19.93 4.64 -8.94
N LEU A 59 20.06 3.35 -8.59
CA LEU A 59 20.29 2.26 -9.53
C LEU A 59 19.12 2.14 -10.52
N HIS A 60 17.88 2.09 -10.02
CA HIS A 60 16.67 2.02 -10.84
C HIS A 60 16.56 3.20 -11.83
N ASN A 61 16.92 4.42 -11.42
CA ASN A 61 16.95 5.57 -12.33
C ASN A 61 18.07 5.49 -13.37
N ALA A 62 19.22 4.90 -13.05
CA ALA A 62 20.29 4.66 -14.02
C ALA A 62 19.87 3.59 -15.05
N ASP A 63 19.28 2.48 -14.59
CA ASP A 63 18.77 1.41 -15.45
C ASP A 63 17.63 1.90 -16.35
N LEU A 64 16.72 2.73 -15.83
CA LEU A 64 15.66 3.37 -16.60
C LEU A 64 16.23 4.30 -17.70
N GLN A 65 17.27 5.08 -17.41
CA GLN A 65 17.95 5.90 -18.42
C GLN A 65 18.72 5.06 -19.45
N ALA A 66 19.33 3.95 -19.05
CA ALA A 66 19.99 3.02 -19.96
C ALA A 66 18.98 2.37 -20.91
N SER A 67 17.89 1.83 -20.37
CA SER A 67 16.78 1.25 -21.15
C SER A 67 16.14 2.26 -22.10
N GLN A 68 15.92 3.51 -21.67
CA GLN A 68 15.43 4.57 -22.56
C GLN A 68 16.41 4.89 -23.70
N LYS A 69 17.73 4.87 -23.46
CA LYS A 69 18.75 5.05 -24.52
C LYS A 69 18.77 3.88 -25.50
N GLU A 70 18.67 2.64 -25.03
CA GLU A 70 18.58 1.48 -25.91
C GLU A 70 17.28 1.49 -26.73
N LEU A 71 16.14 1.85 -26.12
CA LEU A 71 14.87 2.01 -26.83
C LEU A 71 14.95 3.10 -27.91
N GLN A 72 15.64 4.22 -27.65
CA GLN A 72 15.89 5.25 -28.67
C GLN A 72 16.83 4.75 -29.79
N LYS A 73 17.91 4.01 -29.44
CA LYS A 73 18.82 3.41 -30.42
C LYS A 73 18.10 2.40 -31.31
N ALA A 74 17.28 1.52 -30.73
CA ALA A 74 16.46 0.56 -31.43
C ALA A 74 15.43 1.25 -32.34
N LYS A 75 14.74 2.30 -31.88
CA LYS A 75 13.84 3.11 -32.72
C LYS A 75 14.58 3.80 -33.88
N ALA A 76 15.78 4.34 -33.66
CA ALA A 76 16.58 4.94 -34.71
C ALA A 76 17.03 3.91 -35.76
N GLN A 77 17.43 2.71 -35.34
CA GLN A 77 17.84 1.61 -36.22
C GLN A 77 16.65 0.99 -36.99
N ALA A 78 15.50 0.84 -36.33
CA ALA A 78 14.25 0.42 -36.97
C ALA A 78 13.75 1.47 -37.97
N LYS A 79 13.92 2.77 -37.69
CA LYS A 79 13.64 3.82 -38.68
C LYS A 79 14.62 3.76 -39.85
N ALA A 80 15.93 3.61 -39.62
CA ALA A 80 16.91 3.53 -40.69
C ALA A 80 16.69 2.33 -41.64
N THR A 81 16.21 1.20 -41.11
CA THR A 81 15.80 0.05 -41.96
C THR A 81 14.49 0.31 -42.70
N LEU A 82 13.51 0.97 -42.08
CA LEU A 82 12.26 1.40 -42.74
C LEU A 82 12.53 2.37 -43.89
N ASP A 83 13.35 3.41 -43.66
CA ASP A 83 13.74 4.41 -44.64
C ASP A 83 14.52 3.76 -45.81
N ASN A 84 15.36 2.75 -45.53
CA ASN A 84 16.05 1.96 -46.55
C ASN A 84 15.08 1.13 -47.42
N VAL A 85 14.12 0.44 -46.80
CA VAL A 85 13.08 -0.33 -47.52
C VAL A 85 12.23 0.59 -48.40
N TYR A 86 11.85 1.79 -47.94
CA TYR A 86 11.18 2.78 -48.79
C TYR A 86 12.04 3.20 -49.98
N SER A 87 13.34 3.42 -49.79
CA SER A 87 14.26 3.76 -50.88
C SER A 87 14.36 2.64 -51.93
N GLN A 88 14.43 1.36 -51.51
CA GLN A 88 14.42 0.21 -52.42
C GLN A 88 13.08 0.12 -53.18
N LEU A 89 11.96 0.41 -52.52
CA LEU A 89 10.63 0.37 -53.13
C LEU A 89 10.46 1.49 -54.18
N GLU A 90 11.03 2.67 -53.94
CA GLU A 90 11.12 3.76 -54.92
C GLU A 90 12.01 3.38 -56.12
N GLU A 91 13.16 2.72 -55.91
CA GLU A 91 14.01 2.21 -57.01
C GLU A 91 13.31 1.15 -57.86
N VAL A 92 12.65 0.17 -57.23
CA VAL A 92 11.88 -0.87 -57.94
C VAL A 92 10.73 -0.27 -58.74
N LYS A 93 10.03 0.73 -58.18
CA LYS A 93 8.99 1.50 -58.86
C LYS A 93 9.54 2.24 -60.09
N ASN A 94 10.64 2.97 -59.94
CA ASN A 94 11.30 3.67 -61.07
C ASN A 94 11.77 2.69 -62.17
N SER A 95 12.27 1.51 -61.79
CA SER A 95 12.66 0.45 -62.72
C SER A 95 11.46 -0.14 -63.48
N ARG A 96 10.33 -0.36 -62.77
CA ARG A 96 9.05 -0.78 -63.37
C ARG A 96 8.51 0.29 -64.33
N ASP A 97 8.60 1.58 -63.99
CA ASP A 97 8.11 2.66 -64.84
C ASP A 97 8.96 2.82 -66.12
N GLN A 98 10.30 2.66 -66.03
CA GLN A 98 11.17 2.56 -67.20
C GLN A 98 10.88 1.33 -68.07
N SER A 99 10.59 0.19 -67.45
CA SER A 99 10.23 -1.05 -68.16
C SER A 99 8.89 -0.89 -68.89
N GLU A 100 7.90 -0.27 -68.26
CA GLU A 100 6.59 0.00 -68.86
C GLU A 100 6.69 1.00 -70.02
N MET A 101 7.51 2.06 -69.88
CA MET A 101 7.82 2.99 -70.98
C MET A 101 8.50 2.27 -72.16
N THR A 102 9.39 1.31 -71.86
CA THR A 102 10.08 0.51 -72.88
C THR A 102 9.11 -0.42 -73.61
N ILE A 103 8.20 -1.09 -72.89
CA ILE A 103 7.14 -1.93 -73.46
C ILE A 103 6.22 -1.10 -74.36
N LYS A 104 5.78 0.08 -73.91
CA LYS A 104 4.98 1.01 -74.72
C LYS A 104 5.72 1.43 -76.00
N MET A 105 7.02 1.71 -75.93
CA MET A 105 7.86 1.99 -77.11
C MET A 105 8.06 0.80 -78.05
N VAL A 106 8.02 -0.45 -77.56
CA VAL A 106 8.09 -1.65 -78.39
C VAL A 106 6.74 -1.90 -79.08
N ASN A 107 5.63 -1.85 -78.33
CA ASN A 107 4.29 -2.02 -78.88
C ASN A 107 4.01 -1.00 -80.00
N ASN A 108 4.36 0.28 -79.79
CA ASN A 108 4.15 1.31 -80.82
C ASN A 108 5.07 1.17 -82.06
N LYS A 109 6.18 0.43 -81.95
CA LYS A 109 6.95 -0.02 -83.13
C LYS A 109 6.31 -1.21 -83.82
N VAL A 110 5.73 -2.16 -83.07
CA VAL A 110 4.99 -3.30 -83.63
C VAL A 110 3.75 -2.82 -84.37
N GLU A 111 2.96 -1.91 -83.78
CA GLU A 111 1.83 -1.23 -84.43
C GLU A 111 2.26 -0.62 -85.77
N ARG A 112 3.31 0.21 -85.79
CA ARG A 112 3.84 0.80 -87.03
C ARG A 112 4.35 -0.23 -88.04
N ILE A 113 4.90 -1.37 -87.60
CA ILE A 113 5.32 -2.44 -88.51
C ILE A 113 4.09 -3.11 -89.14
N LEU A 114 3.02 -3.33 -88.36
CA LEU A 114 1.76 -3.89 -88.84
C LEU A 114 1.01 -2.93 -89.75
N GLU A 115 0.97 -1.62 -89.45
CA GLU A 115 0.42 -0.57 -90.33
C GLU A 115 1.16 -0.53 -91.67
N ASN A 116 2.50 -0.42 -91.65
CA ASN A 116 3.30 -0.34 -92.88
C ASN A 116 3.22 -1.65 -93.69
N ALA A 117 3.18 -2.82 -93.04
CA ALA A 117 2.94 -4.09 -93.72
C ALA A 117 1.54 -4.16 -94.33
N SER A 118 0.51 -3.71 -93.60
CA SER A 118 -0.87 -3.71 -94.10
C SER A 118 -1.06 -2.79 -95.30
N HIS A 119 -0.40 -1.63 -95.30
CA HIS A 119 -0.34 -0.72 -96.45
C HIS A 119 0.47 -1.31 -97.62
N TYR A 120 1.56 -2.05 -97.36
CA TYR A 120 2.41 -2.59 -98.44
C TYR A 120 1.84 -3.85 -99.10
N PHE A 121 1.10 -4.68 -98.35
CA PHE A 121 0.49 -5.93 -98.84
C PHE A 121 -1.03 -5.83 -99.05
N GLU A 122 -1.63 -4.65 -98.89
CA GLU A 122 -3.08 -4.38 -99.01
C GLU A 122 -3.96 -5.36 -98.18
N THR A 123 -3.42 -5.86 -97.07
CA THR A 123 -4.00 -6.94 -96.25
C THR A 123 -3.77 -6.63 -94.77
N GLU A 124 -4.82 -6.62 -93.93
CA GLU A 124 -4.66 -6.31 -92.50
C GLU A 124 -3.96 -7.42 -91.71
N PHE A 125 -3.02 -7.05 -90.83
CA PHE A 125 -2.31 -7.99 -89.94
C PHE A 125 -2.64 -7.75 -88.46
N PRO A 126 -3.53 -8.55 -87.84
CA PRO A 126 -3.93 -8.39 -86.42
C PRO A 126 -2.81 -8.61 -85.38
N SER A 127 -1.67 -9.19 -85.77
CA SER A 127 -0.56 -9.49 -84.85
C SER A 127 0.77 -9.68 -85.61
N ALA A 128 1.89 -9.56 -84.88
CA ALA A 128 3.21 -9.86 -85.42
C ALA A 128 3.35 -11.32 -85.88
N GLU A 129 2.76 -12.27 -85.15
CA GLU A 129 2.68 -13.69 -85.54
C GLU A 129 2.00 -13.86 -86.91
N ASN A 130 0.87 -13.17 -87.14
CA ASN A 130 0.13 -13.29 -88.40
C ASN A 130 0.95 -12.74 -89.58
N LEU A 131 1.69 -11.64 -89.38
CA LEU A 131 2.60 -11.10 -90.39
C LEU A 131 3.80 -12.04 -90.65
N ILE A 132 4.40 -12.63 -89.61
CA ILE A 132 5.48 -13.61 -89.74
C ILE A 132 5.00 -14.86 -90.48
N SER A 133 3.80 -15.36 -90.15
CA SER A 133 3.18 -16.50 -90.82
C SER A 133 2.93 -16.22 -92.31
N PHE A 134 2.40 -15.05 -92.65
CA PHE A 134 2.20 -14.61 -94.04
C PHE A 134 3.51 -14.52 -94.83
N LEU A 135 4.54 -13.88 -94.25
CA LEU A 135 5.88 -13.78 -94.85
C LEU A 135 6.61 -15.13 -94.97
N SER A 136 6.12 -16.17 -94.29
CA SER A 136 6.68 -17.53 -94.34
C SER A 136 6.03 -18.43 -95.41
N GLN A 137 5.02 -17.94 -96.15
CA GLN A 137 4.37 -18.70 -97.24
C GLN A 137 5.07 -18.48 -98.59
N PRO A 138 5.21 -19.51 -99.44
CA PRO A 138 5.84 -19.38 -100.75
C PRO A 138 4.97 -18.59 -101.74
N PRO A 139 5.57 -17.77 -102.62
CA PRO A 139 4.82 -16.80 -103.44
C PRO A 139 4.01 -17.46 -104.58
N PRO A 140 2.76 -17.03 -104.82
CA PRO A 140 1.93 -17.57 -105.90
C PRO A 140 2.33 -17.02 -107.27
N GLN A 141 2.48 -17.90 -108.26
CA GLN A 141 2.73 -17.51 -109.64
C GLN A 141 1.46 -16.95 -110.31
N LYS A 142 1.58 -15.79 -110.97
CA LYS A 142 0.67 -15.34 -112.03
C LYS A 142 1.46 -14.77 -113.20
N SER A 143 0.99 -15.01 -114.41
CA SER A 143 1.68 -14.69 -115.66
C SER A 143 0.71 -14.10 -116.68
N GLN A 144 1.02 -12.91 -117.22
CA GLN A 144 1.28 -12.70 -118.65
C GLN A 144 1.56 -11.22 -118.98
N TYR A 145 2.64 -11.02 -119.75
CA TYR A 145 2.95 -9.84 -120.59
C TYR A 145 2.19 -9.96 -121.95
N PRO A 146 2.23 -9.02 -122.92
CA PRO A 146 3.24 -7.96 -123.18
C PRO A 146 2.61 -6.59 -123.57
N GLN A 147 3.24 -5.58 -124.20
CA GLN A 147 4.48 -5.34 -124.98
C GLN A 147 4.99 -3.89 -124.65
N GLN A 148 6.15 -3.33 -125.04
CA GLN A 148 6.96 -3.49 -126.27
C GLN A 148 8.41 -2.90 -126.10
N GLN A 149 9.45 -3.67 -126.50
CA GLN A 149 10.66 -3.27 -127.30
C GLN A 149 11.63 -2.09 -126.92
N PRO A 150 12.88 -2.03 -127.48
CA PRO A 150 13.76 -3.10 -128.05
C PRO A 150 15.28 -3.04 -127.69
N ASN A 151 16.05 -4.06 -128.14
CA ASN A 151 17.53 -4.16 -128.33
C ASN A 151 18.47 -4.29 -127.09
N GLN A 152 19.58 -5.07 -127.09
CA GLN A 152 20.00 -6.27 -127.88
C GLN A 152 21.20 -7.03 -127.21
N CYS A 153 21.44 -8.31 -127.59
CA CYS A 153 22.58 -9.27 -127.38
C CYS A 153 23.85 -8.89 -126.52
N GLN A 154 24.32 -9.68 -125.54
CA GLN A 154 25.03 -11.03 -125.55
C GLN A 154 26.55 -11.01 -125.98
N PRO A 155 27.43 -11.96 -125.55
CA PRO A 155 27.51 -12.79 -124.31
C PRO A 155 28.96 -13.04 -123.72
N GLN A 156 29.05 -13.82 -122.61
CA GLN A 156 30.25 -14.40 -121.92
C GLN A 156 30.99 -13.57 -120.81
N LEU A 157 31.86 -14.26 -120.04
CA LEU A 157 32.42 -13.95 -118.69
C LEU A 157 33.80 -13.19 -118.74
N PRO A 158 34.43 -12.70 -117.62
CA PRO A 158 34.05 -12.68 -116.19
C PRO A 158 33.99 -11.25 -115.54
N PRO A 159 34.81 -10.75 -114.55
CA PRO A 159 34.35 -9.76 -113.55
C PRO A 159 35.13 -8.40 -113.56
N PRO A 160 35.20 -7.65 -112.43
CA PRO A 160 34.32 -6.55 -111.98
C PRO A 160 34.71 -5.15 -112.54
N PRO A 161 33.93 -4.07 -112.27
CA PRO A 161 34.46 -3.06 -111.33
C PRO A 161 33.46 -2.20 -110.50
N ALA A 162 33.87 -1.91 -109.25
CA ALA A 162 33.94 -0.62 -108.55
C ALA A 162 32.71 0.31 -108.26
N VAL A 163 32.50 0.52 -106.94
CA VAL A 163 32.28 1.81 -106.23
C VAL A 163 31.11 2.73 -106.65
N ALA A 164 30.01 2.68 -105.88
CA ALA A 164 29.12 3.85 -105.63
C ALA A 164 28.08 3.71 -104.47
N CYS A 165 28.05 2.62 -103.66
CA CYS A 165 26.97 2.46 -102.65
C CYS A 165 27.36 1.78 -101.31
N THR A 166 28.65 1.52 -101.06
CA THR A 166 29.08 0.81 -99.83
C THR A 166 29.12 1.71 -98.59
N GLU A 167 29.54 2.97 -98.71
CA GLU A 167 29.84 3.85 -97.57
C GLU A 167 28.64 4.05 -96.63
N GLN A 168 27.41 4.19 -97.14
CA GLN A 168 26.26 4.50 -96.28
C GLN A 168 25.84 3.31 -95.38
N ILE A 169 25.96 2.08 -95.90
CA ILE A 169 25.71 0.85 -95.13
C ILE A 169 26.91 0.56 -94.21
N GLN A 170 28.14 0.73 -94.71
CA GLN A 170 29.35 0.49 -93.95
C GLN A 170 29.52 1.49 -92.79
N ALA A 171 29.25 2.78 -93.00
CA ALA A 171 29.23 3.79 -91.95
C ALA A 171 28.10 3.55 -90.92
N SER A 172 26.94 3.06 -91.34
CA SER A 172 25.86 2.62 -90.43
C SER A 172 26.33 1.47 -89.53
N LEU A 173 26.98 0.45 -90.10
CA LEU A 173 27.56 -0.66 -89.36
C LEU A 173 28.72 -0.23 -88.46
N GLU A 174 29.63 0.62 -88.93
CA GLU A 174 30.73 1.16 -88.12
C GLU A 174 30.23 2.04 -86.98
N LYS A 175 29.14 2.80 -87.17
CA LYS A 175 28.53 3.62 -86.11
C LYS A 175 27.87 2.74 -85.04
N LYS A 176 27.23 1.63 -85.44
CA LYS A 176 26.75 0.58 -84.50
C LYS A 176 27.93 -0.14 -83.80
N LEU A 177 28.98 -0.50 -84.53
CA LEU A 177 30.17 -1.15 -84.00
C LEU A 177 30.93 -0.24 -83.01
N ARG A 178 31.02 1.07 -83.28
CA ARG A 178 31.53 2.07 -82.34
C ARG A 178 30.63 2.20 -81.11
N HIS A 179 29.31 2.20 -81.28
CA HIS A 179 28.38 2.28 -80.16
C HIS A 179 28.50 1.07 -79.23
N GLU A 180 28.50 -0.16 -79.75
CA GLU A 180 28.68 -1.37 -78.93
C GLU A 180 30.11 -1.52 -78.38
N ARG A 181 31.15 -1.07 -79.10
CA ARG A 181 32.51 -0.97 -78.51
C ARG A 181 32.56 0.05 -77.37
N ALA A 182 31.86 1.18 -77.48
CA ALA A 182 31.77 2.16 -76.39
C ALA A 182 30.96 1.62 -75.20
N ARG A 183 29.84 0.92 -75.46
CA ARG A 183 29.00 0.27 -74.44
C ARG A 183 29.76 -0.85 -73.72
N SER A 184 30.46 -1.70 -74.45
CA SER A 184 31.36 -2.72 -73.91
C SER A 184 32.47 -2.11 -73.05
N LYS A 185 33.05 -0.97 -73.45
CA LYS A 185 34.05 -0.27 -72.65
C LYS A 185 33.47 0.36 -71.39
N ALA A 186 32.26 0.94 -71.45
CA ALA A 186 31.54 1.46 -70.29
C ALA A 186 31.12 0.35 -69.30
N LEU A 187 30.75 -0.83 -69.81
CA LEU A 187 30.52 -2.02 -68.98
C LEU A 187 31.81 -2.53 -68.33
N SER A 188 32.96 -2.43 -69.01
CA SER A 188 34.27 -2.76 -68.42
C SER A 188 34.63 -1.82 -67.27
N THR A 189 34.48 -0.50 -67.45
CA THR A 189 34.76 0.48 -66.38
C THR A 189 33.77 0.34 -65.22
N ALA A 190 32.48 0.11 -65.48
CA ALA A 190 31.49 -0.15 -64.43
C ALA A 190 31.80 -1.45 -63.66
N LYS A 191 32.33 -2.48 -64.33
CA LYS A 191 32.82 -3.70 -63.68
C LYS A 191 34.04 -3.42 -62.79
N GLU A 192 35.02 -2.65 -63.27
CA GLU A 192 36.19 -2.25 -62.49
C GLU A 192 35.82 -1.40 -61.26
N GLU A 193 34.81 -0.52 -61.36
CA GLU A 193 34.25 0.25 -60.25
C GLU A 193 33.49 -0.62 -59.24
N LEU A 194 32.72 -1.61 -59.72
CA LEU A 194 32.06 -2.62 -58.88
C LEU A 194 33.08 -3.52 -58.15
N GLU A 195 34.12 -3.97 -58.83
CA GLU A 195 35.20 -4.75 -58.21
C GLU A 195 35.95 -3.89 -57.16
N SER A 196 36.21 -2.61 -57.45
CA SER A 196 36.83 -1.68 -56.49
C SER A 196 35.97 -1.42 -55.23
N THR A 197 34.64 -1.33 -55.39
CA THR A 197 33.72 -1.17 -54.25
C THR A 197 33.58 -2.46 -53.44
N VAL A 198 33.54 -3.63 -54.08
CA VAL A 198 33.65 -4.93 -53.39
C VAL A 198 34.97 -5.04 -52.62
N GLU A 199 36.09 -4.58 -53.18
CA GLU A 199 37.39 -4.55 -52.48
C GLU A 199 37.45 -3.55 -51.32
N LYS A 200 36.59 -2.52 -51.28
CA LYS A 200 36.41 -1.65 -50.11
C LYS A 200 35.57 -2.33 -49.04
N LEU A 201 34.39 -2.84 -49.41
CA LEU A 201 33.46 -3.51 -48.48
C LEU A 201 34.12 -4.72 -47.79
N LYS A 202 34.94 -5.51 -48.50
CA LYS A 202 35.75 -6.58 -47.90
C LYS A 202 36.70 -6.08 -46.80
N ARG A 203 37.30 -4.89 -46.97
CA ARG A 203 38.20 -4.28 -45.97
C ARG A 203 37.44 -3.73 -44.78
N GLU A 204 36.32 -3.04 -45.00
CA GLU A 204 35.43 -2.57 -43.91
C GLU A 204 34.90 -3.76 -43.08
N ILE A 205 34.52 -4.86 -43.73
CA ILE A 205 34.12 -6.11 -43.04
C ILE A 205 35.27 -6.72 -42.24
N GLN A 206 36.52 -6.66 -42.71
CA GLN A 206 37.70 -7.10 -41.95
C GLN A 206 37.99 -6.17 -40.76
N GLU A 207 37.87 -4.86 -40.93
CA GLU A 207 38.10 -3.87 -39.88
C GLU A 207 37.04 -3.96 -38.77
N ILE A 208 35.76 -4.09 -39.13
CA ILE A 208 34.66 -4.33 -38.18
C ILE A 208 34.86 -5.67 -37.45
N LYS A 209 35.29 -6.74 -38.14
CA LYS A 209 35.62 -8.01 -37.48
C LYS A 209 36.78 -7.86 -36.48
N LEU A 210 37.80 -7.07 -36.81
CA LEU A 210 38.92 -6.81 -35.90
C LEU A 210 38.49 -6.00 -34.67
N GLN A 211 37.66 -4.96 -34.85
CA GLN A 211 37.10 -4.17 -33.76
C GLN A 211 36.22 -5.03 -32.84
N ASN A 212 35.28 -5.80 -33.40
CA ASN A 212 34.44 -6.71 -32.63
C ASN A 212 35.26 -7.76 -31.86
N GLN A 213 36.33 -8.30 -32.46
CA GLN A 213 37.22 -9.24 -31.77
C GLN A 213 37.99 -8.59 -30.61
N GLN A 214 38.40 -7.33 -30.75
CA GLN A 214 39.00 -6.57 -29.65
C GLN A 214 37.99 -6.28 -28.53
N GLU A 215 36.75 -5.93 -28.87
CA GLU A 215 35.69 -5.69 -27.88
C GLU A 215 35.30 -6.98 -27.13
N ILE A 216 35.16 -8.12 -27.83
CA ILE A 216 34.97 -9.45 -27.22
C ILE A 216 36.11 -9.77 -26.25
N ASN A 217 37.37 -9.51 -26.63
CA ASN A 217 38.51 -9.74 -25.75
C ASN A 217 38.49 -8.83 -24.51
N ASN A 218 38.11 -7.57 -24.66
CA ASN A 218 37.96 -6.62 -23.54
C ASN A 218 36.82 -7.02 -22.59
N LEU A 219 35.67 -7.46 -23.12
CA LEU A 219 34.54 -7.95 -22.33
C LEU A 219 34.88 -9.25 -21.60
N ASN A 220 35.60 -10.19 -22.24
CA ASN A 220 36.10 -11.41 -21.59
C ASN A 220 37.07 -11.10 -20.44
N ASN A 221 38.01 -10.18 -20.65
CA ASN A 221 38.93 -9.74 -19.59
C ASN A 221 38.18 -9.11 -18.41
N LYS A 222 37.19 -8.25 -18.67
CA LYS A 222 36.36 -7.62 -17.63
C LYS A 222 35.51 -8.65 -16.88
N THR A 223 34.94 -9.62 -17.59
CA THR A 223 34.17 -10.73 -16.99
C THR A 223 35.06 -11.57 -16.07
N LYS A 224 36.28 -11.90 -16.52
CA LYS A 224 37.27 -12.63 -15.70
C LYS A 224 37.65 -11.86 -14.44
N GLN A 225 37.86 -10.54 -14.55
CA GLN A 225 38.14 -9.70 -13.37
C GLN A 225 36.98 -9.70 -12.37
N MET A 226 35.73 -9.56 -12.83
CA MET A 226 34.56 -9.61 -11.93
C MET A 226 34.35 -10.98 -11.29
N ILE A 227 34.74 -12.08 -11.95
CA ILE A 227 34.76 -13.42 -11.35
C ILE A 227 35.82 -13.53 -10.25
N GLU A 228 37.01 -12.97 -10.47
CA GLU A 228 38.09 -12.94 -9.47
C GLU A 228 37.73 -12.06 -8.26
N ASP A 229 37.14 -10.87 -8.49
CA ASP A 229 36.63 -9.99 -7.43
C ASP A 229 35.50 -10.66 -6.62
N GLN A 230 34.53 -11.30 -7.29
CA GLN A 230 33.42 -12.02 -6.64
C GLN A 230 33.93 -13.20 -5.79
N ALA A 231 34.91 -13.96 -6.29
CA ALA A 231 35.52 -15.05 -5.54
C ALA A 231 36.25 -14.56 -4.28
N LEU A 232 36.88 -13.38 -4.34
CA LEU A 232 37.54 -12.73 -3.21
C LEU A 232 36.52 -12.26 -2.17
N ILE A 233 35.43 -11.60 -2.60
CA ILE A 233 34.30 -11.20 -1.76
C ILE A 233 33.67 -12.43 -1.06
N ASP A 234 33.46 -13.54 -1.77
CA ASP A 234 32.87 -14.74 -1.19
C ASP A 234 33.83 -15.48 -0.25
N ALA A 235 35.15 -15.37 -0.46
CA ALA A 235 36.14 -15.81 0.52
C ALA A 235 36.08 -14.99 1.82
N GLU A 236 35.93 -13.66 1.73
CA GLU A 236 35.75 -12.79 2.91
C GLU A 236 34.44 -13.08 3.67
N LYS A 237 33.32 -13.29 2.95
CA LYS A 237 32.06 -13.73 3.54
C LYS A 237 32.23 -15.07 4.25
N LYS A 238 32.87 -16.05 3.62
CA LYS A 238 33.11 -17.40 4.18
C LYS A 238 34.00 -17.37 5.43
N HIS A 239 35.04 -16.55 5.43
CA HIS A 239 35.87 -16.30 6.62
C HIS A 239 35.07 -15.61 7.73
N THR A 240 34.21 -14.64 7.39
CA THR A 240 33.34 -13.95 8.36
C THR A 240 32.32 -14.89 8.97
N ILE A 241 31.70 -15.77 8.16
CA ILE A 241 30.79 -16.83 8.62
C ILE A 241 31.53 -17.78 9.57
N ALA A 242 32.72 -18.27 9.22
CA ALA A 242 33.52 -19.12 10.11
C ALA A 242 33.86 -18.44 11.45
N LYS A 243 34.17 -17.13 11.43
CA LYS A 243 34.47 -16.30 12.61
C LYS A 243 33.23 -16.05 13.48
N LEU A 244 32.03 -16.04 12.89
CA LEU A 244 30.75 -16.00 13.62
C LEU A 244 30.38 -17.37 14.18
N GLN A 245 30.56 -18.45 13.40
CA GLN A 245 30.33 -19.83 13.84
C GLN A 245 31.18 -20.16 15.08
N ALA A 246 32.49 -19.87 15.04
CA ALA A 246 33.38 -20.06 16.18
C ALA A 246 32.96 -19.24 17.43
N LYS A 247 32.31 -18.08 17.27
CA LYS A 247 31.71 -17.33 18.38
C LYS A 247 30.44 -18.00 18.91
N VAL A 248 29.58 -18.52 18.04
CA VAL A 248 28.37 -19.28 18.43
C VAL A 248 28.78 -20.54 19.18
N ASP A 249 29.77 -21.29 18.71
CA ASP A 249 30.28 -22.49 19.37
C ASP A 249 30.94 -22.16 20.72
N ALA A 250 31.70 -21.07 20.81
CA ALA A 250 32.27 -20.60 22.08
C ALA A 250 31.20 -20.16 23.09
N LEU A 251 30.10 -19.57 22.63
CA LEU A 251 28.96 -19.19 23.48
C LEU A 251 28.12 -20.42 23.89
N SER A 252 27.89 -21.35 22.98
CA SER A 252 27.23 -22.63 23.23
C SER A 252 27.99 -23.44 24.28
N ASN A 253 29.31 -23.57 24.13
CA ASN A 253 30.18 -24.21 25.12
C ASN A 253 30.15 -23.49 26.49
N LYS A 254 30.10 -22.16 26.53
CA LYS A 254 29.91 -21.40 27.78
C LYS A 254 28.53 -21.64 28.43
N LEU A 255 27.47 -21.82 27.65
CA LEU A 255 26.14 -22.18 28.15
C LEU A 255 26.10 -23.64 28.67
N ILE A 256 26.79 -24.56 27.99
CA ILE A 256 26.95 -25.95 28.44
C ILE A 256 27.75 -26.01 29.76
N MET A 257 28.83 -25.24 29.87
CA MET A 257 29.59 -25.12 31.12
C MET A 257 28.74 -24.52 32.24
N LYS A 258 27.99 -23.42 32.00
CA LYS A 258 27.07 -22.87 33.00
C LYS A 258 25.96 -23.84 33.40
N ARG A 259 25.45 -24.68 32.50
CA ARG A 259 24.52 -25.77 32.86
C ARG A 259 25.18 -26.82 33.75
N LYS A 260 26.44 -27.20 33.48
CA LYS A 260 27.20 -28.11 34.37
C LYS A 260 27.46 -27.48 35.74
N GLU A 261 27.83 -26.21 35.82
CA GLU A 261 27.99 -25.47 37.08
C GLU A 261 26.68 -25.35 37.87
N SER A 262 25.55 -25.10 37.17
CA SER A 262 24.23 -25.02 37.78
C SER A 262 23.79 -26.37 38.38
N ASN A 263 23.98 -27.47 37.65
CA ASN A 263 23.61 -28.80 38.12
C ASN A 263 24.54 -29.27 39.26
N ALA A 264 25.84 -28.96 39.19
CA ALA A 264 26.78 -29.28 40.27
C ALA A 264 26.45 -28.57 41.60
N ARG A 265 25.82 -27.40 41.56
CA ARG A 265 25.40 -26.63 42.75
C ARG A 265 24.11 -27.13 43.41
N GLN A 266 23.35 -28.01 42.77
CA GLN A 266 22.12 -28.60 43.34
C GLN A 266 22.32 -30.03 43.89
N ALA A 267 23.51 -30.61 43.75
CA ALA A 267 23.80 -31.99 44.16
C ALA A 267 24.59 -32.12 45.49
N ASN A 268 25.05 -31.01 46.09
CA ASN A 268 25.94 -31.04 47.27
C ASN A 268 25.43 -30.14 48.40
N THR A 269 24.50 -30.65 49.22
CA THR A 269 24.12 -30.02 50.50
C THR A 269 23.72 -31.07 51.54
N ALA A 270 24.48 -32.17 51.63
CA ALA A 270 24.15 -33.31 52.49
C ALA A 270 25.37 -34.00 53.14
N GLN A 271 26.36 -33.24 53.65
CA GLN A 271 27.24 -33.72 54.74
C GLN A 271 28.01 -32.58 55.43
N ARG A 272 28.37 -32.80 56.70
CA ARG A 272 29.35 -32.01 57.49
C ARG A 272 30.77 -32.43 57.02
N GLU A 273 31.89 -31.76 57.30
CA GLU A 273 32.49 -31.56 58.64
C GLU A 273 33.59 -30.47 58.71
N THR A 274 34.22 -30.37 59.88
CA THR A 274 34.96 -29.26 60.47
C THR A 274 36.46 -29.16 60.14
N LYS A 275 36.97 -27.91 60.06
CA LYS A 275 38.35 -27.42 60.42
C LYS A 275 39.54 -28.01 59.60
N THR A 276 40.60 -27.26 59.26
CA THR A 276 41.71 -26.91 60.19
C THR A 276 42.84 -26.15 59.46
N TYR A 277 43.12 -24.87 59.82
CA TYR A 277 44.42 -24.13 59.69
C TYR A 277 45.11 -24.03 58.27
N LYS A 278 46.13 -23.19 57.96
CA LYS A 278 46.95 -22.19 58.69
C LYS A 278 47.51 -21.08 57.74
N GLN A 279 48.21 -20.08 58.33
CA GLN A 279 49.28 -19.24 57.76
C GLN A 279 48.86 -18.08 56.79
N GLU A 280 49.04 -16.78 57.10
CA GLU A 280 50.25 -15.92 57.32
C GLU A 280 50.79 -15.29 56.00
N MET A 281 51.37 -14.08 55.91
CA MET A 281 51.59 -12.93 56.83
C MET A 281 51.42 -11.60 56.06
N ALA A 282 51.10 -10.48 56.74
CA ALA A 282 51.75 -9.15 56.58
C ALA A 282 51.12 -8.05 57.46
N HIS A 283 51.95 -7.34 58.23
CA HIS A 283 51.66 -6.12 59.03
C HIS A 283 52.22 -4.86 58.31
N PRO A 284 52.10 -3.60 58.83
CA PRO A 284 51.53 -3.10 60.10
C PRO A 284 50.31 -2.16 59.84
N THR A 285 49.96 -0.99 60.45
CA THR A 285 50.55 -0.11 61.50
C THR A 285 49.49 0.82 62.17
N GLN A 286 49.51 0.90 63.51
CA GLN A 286 49.51 2.08 64.43
C GLN A 286 48.70 3.39 64.14
N THR A 287 47.99 4.06 65.09
CA THR A 287 47.49 3.80 66.50
C THR A 287 46.21 4.71 66.74
N ALA A 288 45.78 5.41 67.82
CA ALA A 288 46.04 5.68 69.27
C ALA A 288 44.86 6.54 69.87
N VAL A 289 44.69 6.84 71.19
CA VAL A 289 44.73 6.05 72.45
C VAL A 289 44.21 6.86 73.70
N SER A 290 43.67 6.18 74.74
CA SER A 290 43.51 6.57 76.19
C SER A 290 42.37 7.47 76.77
N THR A 291 41.97 7.49 78.09
CA THR A 291 41.94 6.54 79.29
C THR A 291 41.40 7.20 80.66
N THR A 292 40.93 6.44 81.70
CA THR A 292 40.80 6.68 83.24
C THR A 292 39.46 6.92 84.07
N PHE A 293 39.52 7.29 85.40
CA PHE A 293 38.57 7.05 86.59
C PHE A 293 38.63 8.17 87.71
N GLY A 294 37.93 8.28 88.90
CA GLY A 294 36.76 7.63 89.61
C GLY A 294 36.70 7.72 91.21
N ILE A 295 35.50 7.65 91.90
CA ILE A 295 35.16 7.13 93.31
C ILE A 295 34.93 8.05 94.62
N SER A 296 33.92 7.68 95.51
CA SER A 296 33.63 7.96 97.01
C SER A 296 33.14 9.33 97.63
N SER A 297 32.62 9.55 98.89
CA SER A 297 31.75 8.82 99.92
C SER A 297 31.40 9.60 101.28
N SER A 298 30.32 9.25 102.05
CA SER A 298 29.96 9.52 103.54
C SER A 298 29.66 10.96 104.11
N SER A 299 29.07 11.35 105.29
CA SER A 299 28.15 10.87 106.45
C SER A 299 27.71 12.14 107.34
N SER A 300 27.08 12.31 108.56
CA SER A 300 26.60 11.61 109.83
C SER A 300 25.49 12.43 110.66
N ASP A 301 25.21 12.23 112.00
CA ASP A 301 23.98 12.63 112.81
C ASP A 301 24.03 13.57 114.12
N ASP A 302 22.84 14.08 114.58
CA ASP A 302 22.23 14.41 115.96
C ASP A 302 22.33 15.78 116.83
N LYS A 303 22.00 15.82 118.17
CA LYS A 303 21.08 16.81 118.91
C LYS A 303 21.42 17.47 120.35
N VAL A 304 20.79 18.65 120.70
CA VAL A 304 20.05 19.11 121.99
C VAL A 304 20.61 19.93 123.26
N GLU A 305 19.84 20.96 123.72
CA GLU A 305 19.53 21.71 125.05
C GLU A 305 20.47 22.52 126.05
N GLN A 306 19.87 23.42 126.91
CA GLN A 306 20.48 24.38 127.90
C GLN A 306 19.52 24.95 129.03
N ARG A 307 19.99 25.43 130.23
CA ARG A 307 19.24 26.04 131.41
C ARG A 307 20.18 26.89 132.38
N ASN A 308 19.85 27.70 133.43
CA ASN A 308 18.79 28.70 133.83
C ASN A 308 19.09 29.41 135.25
N CYS A 309 18.34 30.46 135.70
CA CYS A 309 18.10 31.02 137.10
C CYS A 309 18.70 32.40 137.59
N ALA A 310 18.10 33.03 138.64
CA ALA A 310 18.24 34.48 139.02
C ALA A 310 18.01 34.87 140.52
N ALA A 311 18.24 36.16 140.91
CA ALA A 311 17.81 36.80 142.16
C ALA A 311 17.74 38.36 142.04
N SER A 312 16.58 39.02 142.25
CA SER A 312 16.41 40.47 141.96
C SER A 312 15.09 41.08 142.50
N GLU A 313 15.03 41.60 143.73
CA GLU A 313 13.74 42.13 144.29
C GLU A 313 13.77 43.51 144.99
N LEU A 314 14.81 43.94 145.73
CA LEU A 314 14.76 45.26 146.39
C LEU A 314 15.29 46.41 145.51
N LEU A 315 16.35 46.14 144.74
CA LEU A 315 16.67 46.95 143.56
C LEU A 315 15.45 47.05 142.63
N ALA A 316 14.62 45.99 142.56
CA ALA A 316 13.49 45.87 141.65
C ALA A 316 12.33 46.85 141.93
N SER A 317 12.35 47.70 142.96
CA SER A 317 11.31 48.73 143.13
C SER A 317 11.63 50.03 142.38
N GLN A 318 12.79 50.64 142.62
CA GLN A 318 13.26 51.76 141.81
C GLN A 318 13.72 51.32 140.42
N ASN A 319 14.26 50.10 140.30
CA ASN A 319 14.34 49.47 138.98
C ASN A 319 12.93 49.24 138.41
N ALA A 320 11.86 48.88 139.12
CA ALA A 320 10.55 48.74 138.46
C ALA A 320 10.04 50.06 137.84
N GLU A 321 10.26 51.23 138.45
CA GLU A 321 9.82 52.49 137.81
C GLU A 321 10.76 52.94 136.68
N LEU A 322 12.08 52.82 136.86
CA LEU A 322 13.03 53.10 135.79
C LEU A 322 12.95 52.06 134.66
N GLN A 323 12.69 50.79 134.97
CA GLN A 323 12.35 49.72 134.03
C GLN A 323 10.94 49.89 133.48
N ALA A 324 9.98 50.56 134.13
CA ALA A 324 8.70 50.87 133.48
C ALA A 324 8.90 51.92 132.38
N LYS A 325 9.65 52.98 132.67
CA LYS A 325 10.02 54.00 131.67
C LYS A 325 10.95 53.43 130.60
N LEU A 326 12.00 52.70 131.00
CA LEU A 326 12.95 52.06 130.09
C LEU A 326 12.33 50.88 129.35
N CYS A 327 11.34 50.15 129.89
CA CYS A 327 10.56 49.15 129.15
C CYS A 327 9.56 49.83 128.21
N SER A 328 8.92 50.95 128.56
CA SER A 328 8.08 51.67 127.59
C SER A 328 8.91 52.20 126.40
N GLN A 329 10.13 52.70 126.66
CA GLN A 329 11.05 53.11 125.60
C GLN A 329 11.69 51.92 124.89
N LYS A 330 12.00 50.83 125.58
CA LYS A 330 12.57 49.62 124.98
C LYS A 330 11.53 48.89 124.14
N GLN A 331 10.29 48.78 124.59
CA GLN A 331 9.15 48.28 123.83
C GLN A 331 8.89 49.16 122.61
N ARG A 332 9.00 50.51 122.74
CA ARG A 332 8.97 51.41 121.58
C ARG A 332 10.16 51.23 120.63
N CYS A 333 11.35 50.97 121.15
CA CYS A 333 12.53 50.61 120.34
C CYS A 333 12.40 49.23 119.71
N ASP A 334 11.81 48.24 120.38
CA ASP A 334 11.57 46.89 119.89
C ASP A 334 10.44 46.88 118.85
N GLU A 335 9.43 47.75 119.00
CA GLU A 335 8.41 48.04 117.96
C GLU A 335 9.03 48.75 116.76
N LEU A 336 9.86 49.78 116.96
CA LEU A 336 10.55 50.47 115.87
C LEU A 336 11.61 49.58 115.20
N GLN A 337 12.29 48.72 115.95
CA GLN A 337 13.24 47.73 115.45
C GLN A 337 12.52 46.57 114.75
N GLY A 338 11.33 46.18 115.22
CA GLY A 338 10.45 45.22 114.55
C GLY A 338 9.81 45.79 113.27
N GLN A 339 9.48 47.08 113.24
CA GLN A 339 9.08 47.79 112.02
C GLN A 339 10.25 47.94 111.05
N LEU A 340 11.44 48.32 111.55
CA LEU A 340 12.67 48.40 110.77
C LEU A 340 13.04 47.03 110.19
N GLN A 341 12.99 45.95 110.99
CA GLN A 341 13.28 44.59 110.53
C GLN A 341 12.24 44.10 109.52
N LYS A 342 10.95 44.39 109.71
CA LYS A 342 9.91 44.10 108.70
C LYS A 342 10.11 44.89 107.42
N SER A 343 10.51 46.17 107.52
CA SER A 343 10.82 47.00 106.35
C SER A 343 12.10 46.56 105.65
N GLN A 344 13.12 46.13 106.40
CA GLN A 344 14.38 45.56 105.89
C GLN A 344 14.12 44.23 105.18
N GLN A 345 13.28 43.37 105.77
CA GLN A 345 12.86 42.11 105.18
C GLN A 345 12.02 42.35 103.92
N HIS A 346 11.10 43.31 103.94
CA HIS A 346 10.33 43.71 102.76
C HIS A 346 11.22 44.30 101.65
N CYS A 347 12.24 45.10 101.98
CA CYS A 347 13.24 45.56 101.02
C CYS A 347 14.07 44.39 100.45
N ASN A 348 14.48 43.43 101.27
CA ASN A 348 15.20 42.24 100.81
C ASN A 348 14.32 41.36 99.90
N ASP A 349 13.04 41.18 100.24
CA ASP A 349 12.05 40.46 99.42
C ASP A 349 11.80 41.18 98.09
N LEU A 350 11.76 42.52 98.10
CA LEU A 350 11.70 43.36 96.90
C LEU A 350 12.98 43.26 96.05
N ASP A 351 14.17 43.24 96.64
CA ASP A 351 15.43 43.07 95.91
C ASP A 351 15.58 41.65 95.33
N LEU A 352 15.06 40.63 96.02
CA LEU A 352 14.93 39.26 95.51
C LEU A 352 13.92 39.19 94.35
N ALA A 353 12.78 39.88 94.45
CA ALA A 353 11.79 39.97 93.38
C ALA A 353 12.33 40.76 92.16
N LEU A 354 13.09 41.84 92.40
CA LEU A 354 13.71 42.67 91.38
C LEU A 354 14.90 41.93 90.71
N SER A 355 15.63 41.11 91.46
CA SER A 355 16.65 40.21 90.92
C SER A 355 16.04 39.08 90.09
N ARG A 356 14.92 38.49 90.52
CA ARG A 356 14.14 37.55 89.69
C ARG A 356 13.67 38.22 88.41
N ALA A 357 12.99 39.36 88.50
CA ALA A 357 12.52 40.12 87.34
C ALA A 357 13.67 40.52 86.38
N LYS A 358 14.87 40.84 86.89
CA LYS A 358 16.07 41.07 86.07
C LYS A 358 16.55 39.79 85.37
N ASN A 359 16.55 38.65 86.07
CA ASN A 359 16.95 37.36 85.48
C ASN A 359 15.92 36.88 84.44
N ASP A 360 14.63 37.04 84.73
CA ASP A 360 13.52 36.72 83.82
C ASP A 360 13.54 37.65 82.59
N PHE A 361 13.81 38.95 82.77
CA PHE A 361 14.02 39.90 81.67
C PHE A 361 15.27 39.57 80.85
N SER A 362 16.36 39.14 81.50
CA SER A 362 17.59 38.70 80.82
C SER A 362 17.34 37.44 79.98
N ALA A 363 16.68 36.43 80.55
CA ALA A 363 16.28 35.21 79.85
C ALA A 363 15.31 35.50 78.70
N LEU A 364 14.32 36.38 78.92
CA LEU A 364 13.40 36.81 77.87
C LEU A 364 14.09 37.65 76.78
N SER A 365 15.11 38.44 77.14
CA SER A 365 15.93 39.18 76.18
C SER A 365 16.85 38.26 75.37
N ILE A 366 17.33 37.16 75.94
CA ILE A 366 18.07 36.11 75.22
C ILE A 366 17.12 35.39 74.27
N VAL A 367 15.95 34.92 74.74
CA VAL A 367 14.93 34.29 73.88
C VAL A 367 14.42 35.25 72.80
N HIS A 368 14.33 36.55 73.08
CA HIS A 368 14.00 37.55 72.05
C HIS A 368 15.14 37.74 71.05
N GLN A 369 16.40 37.78 71.50
CA GLN A 369 17.56 37.87 70.61
C GLN A 369 17.71 36.61 69.74
N ASP A 370 17.42 35.42 70.28
CA ASP A 370 17.44 34.15 69.57
C ASP A 370 16.28 34.05 68.59
N THR A 371 15.04 34.40 68.96
CA THR A 371 13.91 34.45 68.00
C THR A 371 14.07 35.54 66.95
N MET A 372 14.73 36.67 67.26
CA MET A 372 15.12 37.66 66.26
C MET A 372 16.23 37.13 65.34
N SER A 373 17.18 36.36 65.86
CA SER A 373 18.22 35.67 65.07
C SER A 373 17.63 34.57 64.16
N GLU A 374 16.67 33.79 64.66
CA GLU A 374 15.89 32.84 63.85
C GLU A 374 15.04 33.55 62.80
N LEU A 375 14.39 34.68 63.12
CA LEU A 375 13.67 35.49 62.13
C LEU A 375 14.62 36.13 61.12
N GLU A 376 15.84 36.50 61.49
CA GLU A 376 16.87 37.03 60.60
C GLU A 376 17.42 35.93 59.66
N MET A 377 17.65 34.72 60.19
CA MET A 377 17.99 33.53 59.40
C MET A 377 16.84 33.10 58.50
N MET A 378 15.59 33.13 58.97
CA MET A 378 14.42 32.81 58.17
C MET A 378 14.15 33.87 57.10
N ARG A 379 14.36 35.16 57.36
CA ARG A 379 14.31 36.23 56.34
C ARG A 379 15.40 36.06 55.28
N LYS A 380 16.63 35.73 55.69
CA LYS A 380 17.72 35.39 54.75
C LYS A 380 17.37 34.16 53.91
N ALA A 381 16.93 33.07 54.54
CA ALA A 381 16.49 31.86 53.85
C ALA A 381 15.25 32.07 52.98
N LEU A 382 14.36 33.00 53.32
CA LEU A 382 13.22 33.43 52.49
C LEU A 382 13.69 34.26 51.30
N HIS A 383 14.46 35.33 51.46
CA HIS A 383 14.94 36.12 50.32
C HIS A 383 15.91 35.35 49.42
N GLU A 384 16.68 34.40 49.97
CA GLU A 384 17.51 33.48 49.19
C GLU A 384 16.65 32.46 48.44
N LYS A 385 15.59 31.90 49.06
CA LYS A 385 14.57 31.13 48.33
C LYS A 385 13.83 31.95 47.28
N GLU A 386 13.48 33.19 47.58
CA GLU A 386 12.62 34.06 46.77
C GLU A 386 13.37 34.54 45.53
N SER A 387 14.62 35.00 45.69
CA SER A 387 15.50 35.35 44.56
C SER A 387 15.95 34.14 43.73
N VAL A 388 16.10 32.97 44.34
CA VAL A 388 16.31 31.70 43.60
C VAL A 388 15.04 31.26 42.89
N LYS A 389 13.86 31.42 43.50
CA LYS A 389 12.58 31.02 42.92
C LYS A 389 12.16 31.95 41.79
N ASP A 390 12.28 33.26 41.93
CA ASP A 390 12.07 34.20 40.81
C ASP A 390 13.03 33.93 39.65
N ARG A 391 14.29 33.58 39.93
CA ARG A 391 15.24 33.16 38.87
C ARG A 391 14.91 31.79 38.30
N ALA A 392 14.41 30.84 39.09
CA ALA A 392 14.02 29.52 38.64
C ALA A 392 12.75 29.59 37.79
N ASP A 393 11.68 30.19 38.31
CA ASP A 393 10.38 30.33 37.67
C ASP A 393 10.48 31.20 36.41
N LYS A 394 11.22 32.32 36.42
CA LYS A 394 11.47 33.12 35.21
C LYS A 394 12.35 32.41 34.18
N LYS A 395 13.21 31.46 34.61
CA LYS A 395 13.97 30.58 33.70
C LYS A 395 13.13 29.40 33.22
N LEU A 396 12.17 28.93 34.02
CA LEU A 396 11.19 27.90 33.67
C LEU A 396 10.22 28.45 32.64
N MET A 397 9.53 29.56 32.94
CA MET A 397 8.70 30.34 32.00
C MET A 397 9.44 30.62 30.69
N ARG A 398 10.72 31.04 30.73
CA ARG A 398 11.48 31.31 29.49
C ARG A 398 11.81 30.03 28.72
N ARG A 399 11.99 28.89 29.41
CA ARG A 399 12.26 27.57 28.81
C ARG A 399 10.98 26.90 28.30
N GLU A 400 9.87 27.07 28.98
CA GLU A 400 8.53 26.65 28.57
C GLU A 400 8.02 27.51 27.41
N PHE A 401 8.22 28.82 27.44
CA PHE A 401 7.96 29.71 26.30
C PHE A 401 8.86 29.36 25.10
N GLN A 402 10.13 29.01 25.32
CA GLN A 402 10.99 28.48 24.24
C GLN A 402 10.54 27.09 23.77
N ALA A 403 10.05 26.21 24.64
CA ALA A 403 9.53 24.90 24.27
C ALA A 403 8.20 25.00 23.51
N GLN A 404 7.27 25.85 23.95
CA GLN A 404 6.02 26.18 23.26
C GLN A 404 6.28 26.89 21.94
N LYS A 405 7.28 27.79 21.87
CA LYS A 405 7.69 28.41 20.60
C LYS A 405 8.32 27.38 19.66
N ALA A 406 9.19 26.49 20.14
CA ALA A 406 9.75 25.41 19.33
C ALA A 406 8.68 24.41 18.88
N LEU A 407 7.70 24.09 19.73
CA LEU A 407 6.54 23.26 19.40
C LEU A 407 5.66 23.95 18.35
N ALA A 408 5.40 25.25 18.49
CA ALA A 408 4.65 26.04 17.50
C ALA A 408 5.42 26.18 16.17
N GLN A 409 6.75 26.28 16.19
CA GLN A 409 7.57 26.28 14.98
C GLN A 409 7.64 24.90 14.32
N ASN A 410 7.68 23.80 15.09
CA ASN A 410 7.54 22.45 14.54
C ASN A 410 6.14 22.19 13.99
N LEU A 411 5.08 22.65 14.66
CA LEU A 411 3.70 22.57 14.16
C LEU A 411 3.51 23.43 12.92
N ALA A 412 4.11 24.62 12.84
CA ALA A 412 4.10 25.44 11.63
C ALA A 412 4.84 24.75 10.48
N ALA A 413 6.06 24.24 10.71
CA ALA A 413 6.82 23.49 9.70
C ALA A 413 6.11 22.19 9.26
N GLN A 414 5.41 21.52 10.18
CA GLN A 414 4.59 20.34 9.87
C GLN A 414 3.33 20.72 9.07
N VAL A 415 2.67 21.84 9.39
CA VAL A 415 1.54 22.37 8.62
C VAL A 415 1.98 22.83 7.23
N ASP A 416 3.14 23.47 7.10
CA ASP A 416 3.67 23.91 5.81
C ASP A 416 4.15 22.71 4.97
N SER A 417 4.79 21.71 5.58
CA SER A 417 5.08 20.42 4.92
C SER A 417 3.80 19.67 4.50
N GLN A 418 2.72 19.72 5.30
CA GLN A 418 1.42 19.16 4.93
C GLN A 418 0.72 19.95 3.81
N LYS A 419 0.90 21.28 3.73
CA LYS A 419 0.48 22.08 2.55
C LYS A 419 1.29 21.72 1.32
N GLU A 420 2.59 21.50 1.46
CA GLU A 420 3.49 21.13 0.36
C GLU A 420 3.10 19.75 -0.20
N GLN A 421 2.85 18.77 0.68
CA GLN A 421 2.27 17.47 0.31
C GLN A 421 0.86 17.58 -0.31
N LEU A 422 -0.01 18.46 0.21
CA LEU A 422 -1.32 18.72 -0.40
C LEU A 422 -1.20 19.35 -1.79
N ASN A 423 -0.20 20.23 -2.01
CA ASN A 423 0.08 20.82 -3.31
C ASN A 423 0.66 19.79 -4.29
N GLU A 424 1.58 18.92 -3.85
CA GLU A 424 2.05 17.78 -4.66
C GLU A 424 0.91 16.83 -5.04
N ILE A 425 0.06 16.44 -4.09
CA ILE A 425 -1.12 15.59 -4.34
C ILE A 425 -2.12 16.30 -5.26
N SER A 426 -2.33 17.60 -5.10
CA SER A 426 -3.19 18.40 -5.99
C SER A 426 -2.63 18.47 -7.42
N LEU A 427 -1.32 18.67 -7.57
CA LEU A 427 -0.64 18.72 -8.85
C LEU A 427 -0.62 17.33 -9.53
N ALA A 428 -0.36 16.27 -8.78
CA ALA A 428 -0.45 14.89 -9.25
C ALA A 428 -1.89 14.53 -9.67
N ASN A 429 -2.91 14.98 -8.93
CA ASN A 429 -4.31 14.82 -9.32
C ASN A 429 -4.65 15.60 -10.59
N GLN A 430 -4.12 16.81 -10.79
CA GLN A 430 -4.28 17.55 -12.07
C GLN A 430 -3.59 16.83 -13.24
N GLN A 431 -2.38 16.29 -13.03
CA GLN A 431 -1.67 15.50 -14.05
C GLN A 431 -2.41 14.18 -14.36
N ALA A 432 -2.99 13.53 -13.35
CA ALA A 432 -3.83 12.36 -13.52
C ALA A 432 -5.12 12.67 -14.28
N LEU A 433 -5.80 13.78 -13.95
CA LEU A 433 -6.97 14.28 -14.69
C LEU A 433 -6.63 14.56 -16.16
N HIS A 434 -5.58 15.32 -16.43
CA HIS A 434 -5.13 15.57 -17.82
C HIS A 434 -4.79 14.26 -18.55
N THR A 435 -4.19 13.28 -17.85
CA THR A 435 -3.89 11.96 -18.43
C THR A 435 -5.17 11.19 -18.74
N ILE A 436 -6.17 11.23 -17.85
CA ILE A 436 -7.50 10.62 -18.05
C ILE A 436 -8.23 11.29 -19.21
N ASP A 437 -8.24 12.61 -19.32
CA ASP A 437 -8.87 13.34 -20.42
C ASP A 437 -8.19 13.03 -21.77
N THR A 438 -6.86 12.92 -21.76
CA THR A 438 -6.08 12.51 -22.95
C THR A 438 -6.44 11.08 -23.36
N GLN A 439 -6.45 10.14 -22.40
CA GLN A 439 -6.86 8.75 -22.64
C GLN A 439 -8.32 8.64 -23.10
N HIS A 440 -9.23 9.43 -22.54
CA HIS A 440 -10.64 9.46 -22.93
C HIS A 440 -10.82 10.02 -24.35
N THR A 441 -9.97 10.97 -24.77
CA THR A 441 -9.90 11.44 -26.16
C THR A 441 -9.42 10.32 -27.08
N THR A 442 -8.30 9.66 -26.77
CA THR A 442 -7.80 8.51 -27.56
C THR A 442 -8.79 7.34 -27.60
N ILE A 443 -9.58 7.10 -26.53
CA ILE A 443 -10.65 6.10 -26.50
C ILE A 443 -11.84 6.51 -27.39
N LEU A 444 -12.11 7.81 -27.54
CA LEU A 444 -13.09 8.30 -28.52
C LEU A 444 -12.59 8.11 -29.95
N ASP A 445 -11.34 8.49 -30.23
CA ASP A 445 -10.72 8.34 -31.55
C ASP A 445 -10.69 6.87 -31.98
N LEU A 446 -10.22 5.97 -31.10
CA LEU A 446 -10.20 4.51 -31.35
C LEU A 446 -11.61 3.93 -31.50
N LYS A 447 -12.63 4.45 -30.79
CA LYS A 447 -14.02 4.04 -31.00
C LYS A 447 -14.55 4.49 -32.37
N GLN A 448 -14.15 5.68 -32.83
CA GLN A 448 -14.49 6.18 -34.16
C GLN A 448 -13.79 5.38 -35.26
N GLU A 449 -12.52 5.02 -35.08
CA GLU A 449 -11.77 4.14 -36.00
C GLU A 449 -12.36 2.72 -36.02
N ILE A 450 -12.71 2.14 -34.87
CA ILE A 450 -13.44 0.86 -34.78
C ILE A 450 -14.81 0.96 -35.45
N ALA A 451 -15.53 2.08 -35.32
CA ALA A 451 -16.79 2.29 -36.02
C ALA A 451 -16.60 2.33 -37.54
N GLN A 452 -15.63 3.10 -38.05
CA GLN A 452 -15.29 3.17 -39.48
C GLN A 452 -14.81 1.82 -40.05
N SER A 453 -14.02 1.06 -39.28
CA SER A 453 -13.57 -0.28 -39.64
C SER A 453 -14.75 -1.26 -39.70
N ASN A 454 -15.67 -1.24 -38.73
CA ASN A 454 -16.91 -2.03 -38.79
C ASN A 454 -17.81 -1.61 -39.96
N ASP A 455 -17.93 -0.32 -40.26
CA ASP A 455 -18.67 0.20 -41.42
C ASP A 455 -18.07 -0.30 -42.76
N THR A 456 -16.74 -0.47 -42.80
CA THR A 456 -16.00 -1.01 -43.94
C THR A 456 -16.15 -2.52 -44.04
N ILE A 457 -16.09 -3.25 -42.92
CA ILE A 457 -16.38 -4.69 -42.83
C ILE A 457 -17.84 -4.97 -43.23
N GLN A 458 -18.78 -4.09 -42.89
CA GLN A 458 -20.17 -4.22 -43.27
C GLN A 458 -20.34 -4.02 -44.78
N LYS A 459 -19.75 -2.98 -45.38
CA LYS A 459 -19.73 -2.79 -46.84
C LYS A 459 -19.11 -3.99 -47.57
N LEU A 460 -17.96 -4.49 -47.10
CA LEU A 460 -17.31 -5.68 -47.67
C LEU A 460 -18.16 -6.95 -47.50
N ARG A 461 -18.97 -7.05 -46.44
CA ARG A 461 -19.95 -8.15 -46.29
C ARG A 461 -21.13 -7.98 -47.24
N ASP A 462 -21.64 -6.76 -47.41
CA ASP A 462 -22.77 -6.49 -48.30
C ASP A 462 -22.35 -6.68 -49.77
N GLU A 463 -21.12 -6.31 -50.14
CA GLU A 463 -20.47 -6.63 -51.42
C GLU A 463 -20.23 -8.14 -51.60
N LEU A 464 -19.81 -8.85 -50.55
CA LEU A 464 -19.64 -10.31 -50.57
C LEU A 464 -20.99 -11.05 -50.67
N ILE A 465 -22.06 -10.52 -50.06
CA ILE A 465 -23.43 -11.03 -50.20
C ILE A 465 -23.97 -10.74 -51.61
N SER A 466 -23.71 -9.56 -52.19
CA SER A 466 -24.09 -9.24 -53.57
C SER A 466 -23.37 -10.15 -54.57
N THR A 467 -22.05 -10.30 -54.44
CA THR A 467 -21.26 -11.17 -55.33
C THR A 467 -21.57 -12.66 -55.13
N GLN A 468 -21.91 -13.10 -53.90
CA GLN A 468 -22.46 -14.44 -53.67
C GLN A 468 -23.83 -14.62 -54.35
N ALA A 469 -24.73 -13.64 -54.25
CA ALA A 469 -26.02 -13.69 -54.95
C ALA A 469 -25.89 -13.65 -56.49
N GLU A 470 -24.86 -12.98 -57.02
CA GLU A 470 -24.51 -13.02 -58.46
C GLU A 470 -23.89 -14.37 -58.88
N LEU A 471 -23.23 -15.08 -57.95
CA LEU A 471 -22.75 -16.45 -58.13
C LEU A 471 -23.89 -17.47 -58.07
N ASP A 472 -24.77 -17.37 -57.07
CA ASP A 472 -25.91 -18.28 -56.86
C ASP A 472 -26.98 -18.14 -57.97
N ASN A 473 -27.01 -17.01 -58.68
CA ASN A 473 -27.83 -16.83 -59.89
C ASN A 473 -27.25 -17.50 -61.15
N LYS A 474 -26.07 -18.14 -61.09
CA LYS A 474 -25.56 -18.99 -62.19
C LYS A 474 -26.02 -20.44 -61.99
N GLN A 475 -26.94 -20.83 -62.86
CA GLN A 475 -27.52 -22.17 -62.98
C GLN A 475 -26.48 -23.30 -62.85
N GLU A 476 -26.76 -24.30 -62.02
CA GLU A 476 -25.81 -25.37 -61.65
C GLU A 476 -25.19 -26.08 -62.88
N ILE A 477 -23.87 -25.93 -63.04
CA ILE A 477 -23.11 -26.64 -64.07
C ILE A 477 -22.88 -28.09 -63.61
N THR A 478 -23.76 -29.01 -64.04
CA THR A 478 -23.58 -30.44 -63.76
C THR A 478 -22.32 -31.02 -64.43
N PRO A 479 -21.62 -32.01 -63.81
CA PRO A 479 -20.25 -32.39 -64.20
C PRO A 479 -20.03 -32.89 -65.63
N ASP A 480 -21.06 -33.39 -66.34
CA ASP A 480 -20.92 -33.81 -67.75
C ASP A 480 -20.74 -32.62 -68.73
N GLN A 481 -20.97 -31.36 -68.33
CA GLN A 481 -20.73 -30.19 -69.20
C GLN A 481 -19.27 -29.70 -69.21
N LEU A 482 -18.41 -30.21 -68.31
CA LEU A 482 -17.05 -29.71 -68.11
C LEU A 482 -16.01 -30.26 -69.13
N ILE A 483 -16.37 -31.27 -69.93
CA ILE A 483 -15.48 -31.90 -70.91
C ILE A 483 -16.11 -31.80 -72.31
N PRO A 484 -15.56 -30.96 -73.22
CA PRO A 484 -16.03 -30.86 -74.60
C PRO A 484 -16.04 -32.22 -75.30
N SER A 485 -17.04 -32.47 -76.15
CA SER A 485 -17.18 -33.76 -76.85
C SER A 485 -16.00 -34.10 -77.78
N SER A 486 -15.18 -33.11 -78.17
CA SER A 486 -13.93 -33.28 -78.90
C SER A 486 -12.78 -33.85 -78.06
N ALA A 487 -12.78 -33.67 -76.74
CA ALA A 487 -11.72 -34.15 -75.84
C ALA A 487 -11.68 -35.68 -75.71
N TRP A 488 -12.74 -36.37 -76.15
CA TRP A 488 -12.83 -37.83 -76.20
C TRP A 488 -12.34 -38.43 -77.54
N SER A 489 -11.84 -37.60 -78.48
CA SER A 489 -11.32 -38.03 -79.77
C SER A 489 -9.87 -37.58 -79.96
N CYS A 490 -8.99 -38.50 -80.34
CA CYS A 490 -7.56 -38.22 -80.53
C CYS A 490 -7.11 -38.67 -81.93
N SER A 491 -6.64 -37.74 -82.75
CA SER A 491 -6.23 -38.01 -84.14
C SER A 491 -4.99 -38.90 -84.28
N ALA A 492 -4.29 -39.21 -83.18
CA ALA A 492 -3.17 -40.15 -83.15
C ALA A 492 -3.60 -41.62 -82.94
N PHE A 493 -4.83 -41.88 -82.53
CA PHE A 493 -5.38 -43.25 -82.42
C PHE A 493 -6.03 -43.68 -83.74
N SER A 494 -6.10 -45.00 -83.97
CA SER A 494 -6.78 -45.56 -85.15
C SER A 494 -8.27 -45.20 -85.17
N SER A 495 -8.91 -45.30 -86.33
CA SER A 495 -10.35 -45.09 -86.49
C SER A 495 -11.18 -46.07 -85.65
N GLU A 496 -10.74 -47.32 -85.54
CA GLU A 496 -11.36 -48.37 -84.74
C GLU A 496 -11.28 -48.09 -83.23
N LEU A 497 -10.09 -47.72 -82.73
CA LEU A 497 -9.89 -47.34 -81.34
C LEU A 497 -10.68 -46.07 -80.99
N ASN A 498 -10.63 -45.04 -81.85
CA ASN A 498 -11.45 -43.82 -81.67
C ASN A 498 -12.96 -44.12 -81.68
N THR A 499 -13.44 -45.06 -82.50
CA THR A 499 -14.85 -45.45 -82.53
C THR A 499 -15.26 -46.10 -81.20
N SER A 500 -14.43 -47.02 -80.70
CA SER A 500 -14.64 -47.72 -79.42
C SER A 500 -14.63 -46.76 -78.22
N ILE A 501 -13.72 -45.78 -78.21
CA ILE A 501 -13.65 -44.71 -77.21
C ILE A 501 -14.91 -43.82 -77.27
N ASN A 502 -15.34 -43.42 -78.47
CA ASN A 502 -16.54 -42.61 -78.66
C ASN A 502 -17.83 -43.32 -78.20
N MET A 503 -17.91 -44.65 -78.32
CA MET A 503 -19.04 -45.43 -77.78
C MET A 503 -19.12 -45.37 -76.25
N ILE A 504 -17.99 -45.35 -75.54
CA ILE A 504 -17.96 -45.15 -74.08
C ILE A 504 -18.33 -43.71 -73.72
N ALA A 505 -17.73 -42.73 -74.39
CA ALA A 505 -17.94 -41.30 -74.11
C ALA A 505 -19.41 -40.89 -74.28
N ARG A 506 -20.10 -41.45 -75.29
CA ARG A 506 -21.53 -41.17 -75.58
C ARG A 506 -22.52 -41.88 -74.66
N ASN A 507 -22.09 -42.73 -73.72
CA ASN A 507 -22.99 -43.41 -72.81
C ASN A 507 -23.41 -42.49 -71.64
N PRO A 508 -24.69 -42.07 -71.54
CA PRO A 508 -25.13 -41.14 -70.50
C PRO A 508 -25.21 -41.79 -69.11
N SER A 509 -25.28 -43.13 -69.03
CA SER A 509 -25.42 -43.86 -67.77
C SER A 509 -24.09 -44.09 -67.03
N LEU A 510 -22.97 -43.61 -67.58
CA LEU A 510 -21.63 -43.72 -66.98
C LEU A 510 -21.13 -42.35 -66.53
N GLN A 511 -20.73 -42.25 -65.26
CA GLN A 511 -20.05 -41.05 -64.75
C GLN A 511 -18.69 -40.86 -65.42
N VAL A 512 -18.23 -39.60 -65.52
CA VAL A 512 -16.98 -39.20 -66.20
C VAL A 512 -15.76 -40.03 -65.76
N SER A 513 -15.59 -40.29 -64.45
CA SER A 513 -14.50 -41.14 -63.95
C SER A 513 -14.55 -42.57 -64.51
N SER A 514 -15.73 -43.19 -64.56
CA SER A 514 -15.94 -44.52 -65.13
C SER A 514 -15.78 -44.54 -66.66
N LYS A 515 -16.16 -43.45 -67.36
CA LYS A 515 -15.88 -43.26 -68.79
C LYS A 515 -14.38 -43.29 -69.04
N ILE A 516 -13.60 -42.46 -68.33
CA ILE A 516 -12.13 -42.40 -68.43
C ILE A 516 -11.49 -43.76 -68.12
N GLN A 517 -11.87 -44.41 -67.02
CA GLN A 517 -11.27 -45.69 -66.64
C GLN A 517 -11.54 -46.81 -67.65
N ASN A 518 -12.72 -46.83 -68.28
CA ASN A 518 -13.03 -47.83 -69.31
C ASN A 518 -12.38 -47.49 -70.66
N VAL A 519 -12.20 -46.20 -70.99
CA VAL A 519 -11.39 -45.76 -72.14
C VAL A 519 -9.95 -46.25 -72.02
N TYR A 520 -9.30 -46.08 -70.86
CA TYR A 520 -7.95 -46.62 -70.64
C TYR A 520 -7.87 -48.15 -70.78
N LYS A 521 -8.89 -48.90 -70.33
CA LYS A 521 -8.94 -50.36 -70.51
C LYS A 521 -9.04 -50.78 -71.98
N ILE A 522 -9.81 -50.05 -72.80
CA ILE A 522 -9.88 -50.31 -74.25
C ILE A 522 -8.57 -49.94 -74.95
N ILE A 523 -7.95 -48.81 -74.59
CA ILE A 523 -6.64 -48.41 -75.14
C ILE A 523 -5.57 -49.46 -74.83
N ALA A 524 -5.49 -49.91 -73.56
CA ALA A 524 -4.55 -50.96 -73.15
C ALA A 524 -4.78 -52.24 -73.98
N LYS A 525 -5.99 -52.79 -73.95
CA LYS A 525 -6.32 -54.02 -74.68
C LYS A 525 -6.02 -53.92 -76.17
N TYR A 526 -6.35 -52.81 -76.83
CA TYR A 526 -6.10 -52.63 -78.25
C TYR A 526 -4.60 -52.69 -78.61
N TYR A 527 -3.73 -52.11 -77.77
CA TYR A 527 -2.29 -52.21 -77.97
C TYR A 527 -1.71 -53.56 -77.51
N ASP A 528 -2.26 -54.19 -76.46
CA ASP A 528 -1.90 -55.56 -76.06
C ASP A 528 -2.20 -56.58 -77.17
N ASP A 529 -3.39 -56.48 -77.79
CA ASP A 529 -3.81 -57.33 -78.92
C ASP A 529 -2.86 -57.15 -80.14
N ILE A 530 -2.48 -55.90 -80.46
CA ILE A 530 -1.51 -55.58 -81.54
C ILE A 530 -0.10 -56.11 -81.23
N ILE A 531 0.36 -55.99 -79.98
CA ILE A 531 1.66 -56.52 -79.56
C ILE A 531 1.68 -58.04 -79.68
N ALA A 532 0.59 -58.71 -79.26
CA ALA A 532 0.46 -60.15 -79.40
C ALA A 532 0.44 -60.62 -80.86
N GLU A 533 -0.28 -59.93 -81.76
CA GLU A 533 -0.28 -60.24 -83.20
C GLU A 533 1.11 -60.03 -83.84
N ARG A 534 1.79 -58.92 -83.49
CA ARG A 534 3.16 -58.66 -83.94
C ARG A 534 4.13 -59.74 -83.47
N ASP A 535 4.06 -60.13 -82.21
CA ASP A 535 5.01 -61.07 -81.61
C ASP A 535 4.77 -62.51 -82.10
N ALA A 536 3.51 -62.90 -82.32
CA ALA A 536 3.18 -64.14 -83.04
C ALA A 536 3.68 -64.13 -84.50
N THR A 537 3.63 -62.97 -85.18
CA THR A 537 4.18 -62.82 -86.53
C THR A 537 5.72 -62.93 -86.54
N ILE A 538 6.40 -62.35 -85.54
CA ILE A 538 7.85 -62.47 -85.34
C ILE A 538 8.23 -63.92 -85.04
N GLU A 539 7.50 -64.61 -84.16
CA GLU A 539 7.72 -66.02 -83.84
C GLU A 539 7.50 -66.93 -85.08
N SER A 540 6.48 -66.66 -85.89
CA SER A 540 6.27 -67.38 -87.16
C SER A 540 7.45 -67.18 -88.12
N ALA A 541 7.88 -65.94 -88.33
CA ALA A 541 9.03 -65.62 -89.19
C ALA A 541 10.36 -66.20 -88.66
N TYR A 542 10.54 -66.26 -87.34
CA TYR A 542 11.69 -66.93 -86.71
C TYR A 542 11.67 -68.44 -86.98
N ASN A 543 10.51 -69.09 -86.79
CA ASN A 543 10.32 -70.51 -87.08
C ASN A 543 10.53 -70.84 -88.57
N GLU A 544 10.13 -69.97 -89.50
CA GLU A 544 10.40 -70.15 -90.93
C GLU A 544 11.88 -69.99 -91.27
N ASN A 545 12.56 -68.96 -90.72
CA ASN A 545 14.01 -68.82 -90.87
C ASN A 545 14.78 -70.01 -90.29
N GLN A 546 14.33 -70.59 -89.16
CA GLN A 546 14.96 -71.77 -88.57
C GLN A 546 14.71 -73.04 -89.40
N LYS A 547 13.51 -73.21 -89.99
CA LYS A 547 13.25 -74.28 -90.98
C LYS A 547 14.16 -74.14 -92.21
N ALA A 548 14.29 -72.93 -92.75
CA ALA A 548 15.16 -72.65 -93.89
C ALA A 548 16.65 -72.92 -93.57
N SER A 549 17.14 -72.45 -92.42
CA SER A 549 18.49 -72.71 -91.93
C SER A 549 18.75 -74.21 -91.77
N ASN A 550 17.81 -74.98 -91.22
CA ASN A 550 17.91 -76.44 -91.09
C ASN A 550 17.94 -77.14 -92.47
N ALA A 551 17.14 -76.69 -93.44
CA ALA A 551 17.14 -77.23 -94.79
C ALA A 551 18.48 -76.94 -95.52
N ILE A 552 19.04 -75.73 -95.37
CA ILE A 552 20.34 -75.37 -95.95
C ILE A 552 21.48 -76.12 -95.26
N ASN A 553 21.45 -76.31 -93.94
CA ASN A 553 22.39 -77.19 -93.22
C ASN A 553 22.38 -78.60 -93.82
N GLN A 554 21.20 -79.20 -94.01
CA GLN A 554 21.09 -80.55 -94.57
C GLN A 554 21.59 -80.60 -96.02
N PHE A 555 21.34 -79.57 -96.84
CA PHE A 555 21.90 -79.46 -98.19
C PHE A 555 23.42 -79.37 -98.18
N LEU A 556 24.02 -78.55 -97.31
CA LEU A 556 25.47 -78.39 -97.19
C LEU A 556 26.16 -79.67 -96.70
N ILE A 557 25.57 -80.39 -95.74
CA ILE A 557 26.06 -81.70 -95.30
C ILE A 557 26.02 -82.70 -96.46
N ASN A 558 24.91 -82.75 -97.21
CA ASN A 558 24.79 -83.62 -98.38
C ASN A 558 25.80 -83.24 -99.49
N LEU A 559 26.10 -81.95 -99.67
CA LEU A 559 27.07 -81.45 -100.64
C LEU A 559 28.52 -81.77 -100.22
N SER A 560 28.86 -81.65 -98.93
CA SER A 560 30.15 -82.12 -98.39
C SER A 560 30.36 -83.60 -98.68
N ILE A 561 29.36 -84.45 -98.37
CA ILE A 561 29.42 -85.90 -98.65
C ILE A 561 29.64 -86.17 -100.14
N ALA A 562 28.94 -85.45 -101.02
CA ALA A 562 29.05 -85.61 -102.48
C ALA A 562 30.39 -85.10 -103.08
N LEU A 563 31.20 -84.37 -102.29
CA LEU A 563 32.52 -83.86 -102.67
C LEU A 563 33.67 -84.48 -101.86
N GLU A 564 33.39 -85.52 -101.06
CA GLU A 564 34.33 -86.18 -100.15
C GLU A 564 34.99 -85.23 -99.12
N LEU A 565 34.26 -84.16 -98.74
CA LEU A 565 34.67 -83.17 -97.74
C LEU A 565 34.09 -83.47 -96.36
N GLU A 566 34.74 -82.94 -95.32
CA GLU A 566 34.17 -82.86 -93.96
C GLU A 566 32.81 -82.13 -93.98
N PRO A 567 31.84 -82.52 -93.13
CA PRO A 567 30.49 -81.97 -93.16
C PRO A 567 30.47 -80.48 -92.77
N ILE A 568 30.11 -79.63 -93.74
CA ILE A 568 30.02 -78.18 -93.56
C ILE A 568 28.63 -77.81 -93.03
N THR A 569 28.57 -77.08 -91.91
CA THR A 569 27.31 -76.47 -91.44
C THR A 569 27.04 -75.14 -92.11
N PHE A 570 25.80 -74.67 -92.06
CA PHE A 570 25.40 -73.33 -92.52
C PHE A 570 26.21 -72.20 -91.86
N ASN A 571 26.62 -72.38 -90.60
CA ASN A 571 27.43 -71.37 -89.89
C ASN A 571 28.90 -71.42 -90.36
N ASP A 572 29.45 -72.60 -90.65
CA ASP A 572 30.78 -72.74 -91.26
C ASP A 572 30.82 -72.18 -92.68
N PHE A 573 29.72 -72.30 -93.43
CA PHE A 573 29.56 -71.72 -94.76
C PHE A 573 29.47 -70.19 -94.66
N MET A 574 28.51 -69.64 -93.91
CA MET A 574 28.23 -68.20 -93.89
C MET A 574 29.25 -67.35 -93.11
N VAL A 575 29.98 -67.93 -92.15
CA VAL A 575 30.86 -67.15 -91.23
C VAL A 575 32.34 -67.55 -91.31
N LYS A 576 32.67 -68.82 -91.64
CA LYS A 576 34.08 -69.29 -91.75
C LYS A 576 34.59 -69.35 -93.19
N HIS A 577 33.85 -68.79 -94.14
CA HIS A 577 34.18 -68.76 -95.57
C HIS A 577 34.50 -70.13 -96.21
N SER A 578 33.84 -71.20 -95.74
CA SER A 578 34.11 -72.56 -96.24
C SER A 578 33.58 -72.86 -97.65
N GLU A 579 32.78 -71.96 -98.23
CA GLU A 579 32.47 -71.96 -99.67
C GLU A 579 33.73 -71.93 -100.54
N THR A 580 34.81 -71.30 -100.07
CA THR A 580 36.10 -71.28 -100.77
C THR A 580 36.66 -72.68 -100.99
N LYS A 581 36.66 -73.51 -99.92
CA LYS A 581 37.09 -74.92 -99.98
C LYS A 581 36.24 -75.72 -100.96
N VAL A 582 34.91 -75.61 -100.86
CA VAL A 582 33.96 -76.27 -101.76
C VAL A 582 34.23 -75.89 -103.23
N ILE A 583 34.42 -74.60 -103.50
CA ILE A 583 34.73 -74.07 -104.83
C ILE A 583 36.08 -74.58 -105.34
N ASP A 584 37.11 -74.64 -104.49
CA ASP A 584 38.44 -75.07 -104.88
C ASP A 584 38.54 -76.58 -105.14
N THR A 585 37.89 -77.43 -104.33
CA THR A 585 37.76 -78.87 -104.62
C THR A 585 37.01 -79.11 -105.93
N ILE A 586 35.97 -78.33 -106.24
CA ILE A 586 35.28 -78.39 -107.55
C ILE A 586 36.22 -77.96 -108.70
N LYS A 587 37.10 -76.97 -108.52
CA LYS A 587 38.13 -76.59 -109.51
C LYS A 587 39.15 -77.72 -109.71
N GLU A 588 39.59 -78.39 -108.65
CA GLU A 588 40.53 -79.50 -108.73
C GLU A 588 39.93 -80.70 -109.46
N ILE A 589 38.71 -81.12 -109.11
CA ILE A 589 37.98 -82.19 -109.81
C ILE A 589 37.82 -81.86 -111.30
N ARG A 590 37.44 -80.62 -111.64
CA ARG A 590 37.32 -80.16 -113.03
C ARG A 590 38.66 -80.16 -113.78
N THR A 591 39.75 -79.82 -113.10
CA THR A 591 41.10 -79.80 -113.68
C THR A 591 41.58 -81.24 -113.92
N CYS A 592 41.40 -82.13 -112.93
CA CYS A 592 41.69 -83.56 -113.04
C CYS A 592 40.91 -84.22 -114.19
N HIS A 593 39.60 -83.93 -114.32
CA HIS A 593 38.79 -84.40 -115.45
C HIS A 593 39.33 -83.92 -116.80
N THR A 594 39.76 -82.66 -116.89
CA THR A 594 40.34 -82.09 -118.11
C THR A 594 41.67 -82.77 -118.48
N ASP A 595 42.50 -83.09 -117.49
CA ASP A 595 43.75 -83.82 -117.71
C ASP A 595 43.56 -85.31 -118.03
N LEU A 596 42.57 -85.98 -117.44
CA LEU A 596 42.18 -87.33 -117.81
C LEU A 596 41.66 -87.39 -119.26
N LYS A 597 40.85 -86.40 -119.67
CA LYS A 597 40.42 -86.24 -121.07
C LYS A 597 41.62 -86.07 -122.01
N ARG A 598 42.57 -85.20 -121.66
CA ARG A 598 43.82 -84.97 -122.41
C ARG A 598 44.68 -86.24 -122.53
N LYS A 599 44.81 -87.03 -121.46
CA LYS A 599 45.49 -88.34 -121.49
C LYS A 599 44.77 -89.35 -122.39
N ASN A 600 43.44 -89.38 -122.38
CA ASN A 600 42.65 -90.25 -123.24
C ASN A 600 42.82 -89.88 -124.73
N GLU A 601 42.81 -88.58 -125.06
CA GLU A 601 43.11 -88.08 -126.40
C GLU A 601 44.54 -88.43 -126.86
N GLN A 602 45.53 -88.42 -125.95
CA GLN A 602 46.89 -88.89 -126.23
C GLN A 602 46.99 -90.41 -126.47
N LEU A 603 46.21 -91.22 -125.72
CA LEU A 603 46.16 -92.67 -125.94
C LEU A 603 45.52 -93.02 -127.29
N LEU A 604 44.47 -92.31 -127.70
CA LEU A 604 43.87 -92.43 -129.03
C LEU A 604 44.87 -92.07 -130.14
N GLN A 605 45.63 -90.99 -129.98
CA GLN A 605 46.71 -90.64 -130.92
C GLN A 605 47.82 -91.71 -130.97
N GLY A 606 48.11 -92.39 -129.87
CA GLY A 606 49.01 -93.54 -129.83
C GLY A 606 48.51 -94.71 -130.68
N ILE A 607 47.21 -95.02 -130.62
CA ILE A 607 46.57 -96.05 -131.46
C ILE A 607 46.69 -95.67 -132.96
N ASP A 608 46.47 -94.40 -133.31
CA ASP A 608 46.64 -93.92 -134.69
C ASP A 608 48.11 -93.96 -135.18
N VAL A 609 49.10 -93.96 -134.29
CA VAL A 609 50.50 -94.18 -134.65
C VAL A 609 50.79 -95.67 -134.86
N VAL A 610 50.24 -96.56 -134.03
CA VAL A 610 50.33 -98.02 -134.23
C VAL A 610 49.68 -98.44 -135.55
N ASN A 611 48.49 -97.92 -135.86
CA ASN A 611 47.80 -98.18 -137.13
C ASN A 611 48.64 -97.78 -138.36
N ARG A 612 49.39 -96.68 -138.28
CA ARG A 612 50.33 -96.26 -139.34
C ARG A 612 51.62 -97.08 -139.37
N ALA A 613 52.13 -97.53 -138.23
CA ALA A 613 53.37 -98.31 -138.14
C ALA A 613 53.26 -99.70 -138.80
N PHE A 614 52.08 -100.32 -138.80
CA PHE A 614 51.84 -101.63 -139.43
C PHE A 614 51.36 -101.55 -140.89
N ASN A 615 51.06 -100.36 -141.41
CA ASN A 615 50.86 -100.01 -142.82
C ASN A 615 50.11 -101.05 -143.70
N ILE A 616 48.97 -101.53 -143.23
CA ILE A 616 48.18 -102.58 -143.92
C ILE A 616 47.37 -101.97 -145.08
N CYS A 617 47.99 -101.73 -146.24
CA CYS A 617 47.41 -101.95 -147.59
C CYS A 617 48.39 -101.64 -148.75
N ALA A 618 48.51 -102.64 -149.64
CA ALA A 618 49.12 -102.78 -150.99
C ALA A 618 49.23 -101.57 -151.97
N LEU A 619 49.97 -101.60 -153.10
CA LEU A 619 51.10 -102.42 -153.65
C LEU A 619 51.55 -101.78 -155.01
N ASN A 620 52.84 -101.95 -155.40
CA ASN A 620 53.38 -102.04 -156.80
C ASN A 620 53.26 -100.86 -157.81
N ASN A 621 54.10 -100.72 -158.85
CA ASN A 621 55.56 -101.00 -159.03
C ASN A 621 56.13 -100.28 -160.30
N ASP A 622 57.45 -100.40 -160.55
CA ASP A 622 58.24 -99.99 -161.75
C ASP A 622 57.72 -100.52 -163.12
N GLY A 623 58.17 -100.05 -164.31
CA GLY A 623 59.13 -98.97 -164.67
C GLY A 623 59.75 -99.09 -166.08
N THR A 624 60.54 -98.10 -166.50
CA THR A 624 61.54 -98.03 -167.63
C THR A 624 61.19 -98.49 -169.07
N CYS A 625 61.33 -97.58 -170.06
CA CYS A 625 62.17 -97.81 -171.27
C CYS A 625 62.59 -96.49 -171.96
N ASN A 626 63.45 -96.58 -172.99
CA ASN A 626 64.35 -95.49 -173.42
C ASN A 626 63.97 -94.72 -174.70
N ILE A 627 64.46 -93.47 -174.76
CA ILE A 627 64.91 -92.70 -175.95
C ILE A 627 63.85 -92.24 -176.98
N SER A 628 62.82 -93.04 -177.32
CA SER A 628 61.71 -92.53 -178.17
C SER A 628 60.90 -91.43 -177.48
N GLU A 629 61.08 -91.27 -176.17
CA GLU A 629 60.31 -90.34 -175.34
C GLU A 629 60.88 -88.92 -175.33
N ILE A 630 62.08 -88.63 -175.83
CA ILE A 630 62.72 -87.31 -175.62
C ILE A 630 61.93 -86.16 -176.27
N GLU A 631 61.32 -86.38 -177.44
CA GLU A 631 60.44 -85.38 -178.07
C GLU A 631 59.09 -85.26 -177.33
N THR A 632 58.58 -86.37 -176.80
CA THR A 632 57.42 -86.40 -175.90
C THR A 632 57.72 -85.65 -174.59
N GLN A 633 58.94 -85.77 -174.08
CA GLN A 633 59.44 -85.08 -172.88
C GLN A 633 59.64 -83.58 -173.13
N ILE A 634 60.07 -83.14 -174.32
CA ILE A 634 60.09 -81.71 -174.68
C ILE A 634 58.67 -81.11 -174.68
N ASN A 635 57.69 -81.82 -175.21
CA ASN A 635 56.28 -81.41 -175.14
C ASN A 635 55.70 -81.52 -173.72
N CYS A 636 56.10 -82.53 -172.95
CA CYS A 636 55.75 -82.66 -171.54
C CYS A 636 56.36 -81.52 -170.71
N PHE A 637 57.61 -81.12 -170.95
CA PHE A 637 58.26 -79.98 -170.30
C PHE A 637 57.55 -78.66 -170.63
N LYS A 638 57.06 -78.46 -171.87
CA LYS A 638 56.16 -77.33 -172.18
C LYS A 638 54.88 -77.36 -171.34
N CYS A 639 54.24 -78.53 -171.24
CA CYS A 639 53.01 -78.69 -170.46
C CYS A 639 53.23 -78.51 -168.94
N GLN A 640 54.34 -79.05 -168.42
CA GLN A 640 54.79 -78.87 -167.04
C GLN A 640 55.16 -77.41 -166.76
N HIS A 641 55.85 -76.72 -167.67
CA HIS A 641 56.18 -75.30 -167.53
C HIS A 641 54.92 -74.43 -167.55
N SER A 642 53.92 -74.75 -168.39
CA SER A 642 52.61 -74.10 -168.36
C SER A 642 51.91 -74.35 -167.02
N THR A 643 51.89 -75.60 -166.55
CA THR A 643 51.29 -75.98 -165.26
C THR A 643 52.00 -75.32 -164.07
N ALA A 644 53.32 -75.19 -164.12
CA ALA A 644 54.13 -74.52 -163.12
C ALA A 644 53.90 -73.00 -163.10
N ALA A 645 53.78 -72.37 -164.27
CA ALA A 645 53.40 -70.95 -164.37
C ALA A 645 52.00 -70.70 -163.79
N ASP A 646 51.06 -71.59 -164.06
CA ASP A 646 49.70 -71.55 -163.53
C ASP A 646 49.66 -71.74 -161.99
N GLN A 647 50.45 -72.68 -161.46
CA GLN A 647 50.66 -72.86 -160.02
C GLN A 647 51.36 -71.65 -159.39
N LEU A 648 52.31 -71.01 -160.08
CA LEU A 648 53.00 -69.81 -159.61
C LEU A 648 52.04 -68.61 -159.57
N ALA A 649 51.17 -68.45 -160.57
CA ALA A 649 50.12 -67.44 -160.58
C ALA A 649 49.11 -67.67 -159.44
N LYS A 650 48.66 -68.90 -159.23
CA LYS A 650 47.78 -69.31 -158.12
C LYS A 650 48.43 -69.06 -156.75
N ARG A 651 49.73 -69.37 -156.58
CA ARG A 651 50.51 -69.04 -155.37
C ARG A 651 50.65 -67.52 -155.19
N THR A 652 50.94 -66.78 -156.24
CA THR A 652 51.07 -65.31 -156.20
C THR A 652 49.75 -64.65 -155.80
N LYS A 653 48.60 -65.16 -156.26
CA LYS A 653 47.27 -64.71 -155.82
C LYS A 653 47.07 -64.97 -154.31
N LYS A 654 47.35 -66.20 -153.84
CA LYS A 654 47.30 -66.54 -152.41
C LYS A 654 48.23 -65.68 -151.55
N TYR A 655 49.43 -65.34 -152.03
CA TYR A 655 50.34 -64.45 -151.30
C TYR A 655 49.80 -63.01 -151.19
N ARG A 656 49.14 -62.47 -152.22
CA ARG A 656 48.45 -61.17 -152.13
C ARG A 656 47.26 -61.20 -151.17
N GLU A 657 46.47 -62.28 -151.21
CA GLU A 657 45.34 -62.51 -150.30
C GLU A 657 45.81 -62.60 -148.84
N LEU A 658 46.86 -63.39 -148.56
CA LEU A 658 47.48 -63.51 -147.24
C LEU A 658 48.11 -62.19 -146.77
N ALA A 659 48.81 -61.46 -147.64
CA ALA A 659 49.38 -60.15 -147.29
C ALA A 659 48.30 -59.12 -146.96
N SER A 660 47.17 -59.15 -147.68
CA SER A 660 46.00 -58.31 -147.39
C SER A 660 45.37 -58.69 -146.05
N ALA A 661 45.16 -59.98 -145.79
CA ALA A 661 44.62 -60.47 -144.53
C ALA A 661 45.52 -60.14 -143.33
N LEU A 662 46.84 -60.28 -143.47
CA LEU A 662 47.82 -59.93 -142.45
C LEU A 662 47.84 -58.41 -142.20
N LYS A 663 47.73 -57.58 -143.23
CA LYS A 663 47.59 -56.12 -143.09
C LYS A 663 46.28 -55.73 -142.39
N ALA A 664 45.17 -56.43 -142.67
CA ALA A 664 43.90 -56.24 -141.98
C ALA A 664 43.97 -56.66 -140.50
N HIS A 665 44.54 -57.83 -140.18
CA HIS A 665 44.77 -58.28 -138.81
C HIS A 665 45.69 -57.31 -138.04
N LYS A 666 46.77 -56.82 -138.65
CA LYS A 666 47.66 -55.84 -138.01
C LYS A 666 46.95 -54.52 -137.72
N LYS A 667 46.04 -54.05 -138.60
CA LYS A 667 45.20 -52.88 -138.31
C LYS A 667 44.24 -53.16 -137.15
N LYS A 668 43.54 -54.30 -137.17
CA LYS A 668 42.57 -54.68 -136.13
C LYS A 668 43.22 -54.84 -134.75
N ALA A 669 44.35 -55.52 -134.66
CA ALA A 669 45.12 -55.64 -133.42
C ALA A 669 45.67 -54.28 -132.93
N GLY A 670 45.95 -53.35 -133.86
CA GLY A 670 46.27 -51.96 -133.53
C GLY A 670 45.10 -51.24 -132.84
N THR A 671 43.91 -51.27 -133.44
CA THR A 671 42.72 -50.65 -132.84
C THR A 671 42.32 -51.31 -131.53
N GLU A 672 42.37 -52.64 -131.42
CA GLU A 672 42.09 -53.36 -130.17
C GLU A 672 43.09 -53.00 -129.05
N ALA A 673 44.36 -52.74 -129.40
CA ALA A 673 45.35 -52.24 -128.44
C ALA A 673 45.12 -50.76 -128.07
N GLU A 674 44.66 -49.91 -129.00
CA GLU A 674 44.29 -48.51 -128.71
C GLU A 674 43.07 -48.43 -127.79
N ASP A 675 42.02 -49.22 -128.05
CA ASP A 675 40.82 -49.34 -127.22
C ASP A 675 41.15 -49.87 -125.81
N ALA A 676 41.97 -50.91 -125.71
CA ALA A 676 42.44 -51.44 -124.43
C ALA A 676 43.26 -50.39 -123.64
N ASN A 677 44.12 -49.62 -124.30
CA ASN A 677 44.84 -48.52 -123.67
C ASN A 677 43.92 -47.37 -123.21
N ALA A 678 42.87 -47.05 -123.98
CA ALA A 678 41.87 -46.06 -123.59
C ALA A 678 41.08 -46.52 -122.34
N LEU A 679 40.68 -47.80 -122.29
CA LEU A 679 40.03 -48.40 -121.12
C LEU A 679 40.95 -48.39 -119.89
N ILE A 680 42.23 -48.75 -120.04
CA ILE A 680 43.21 -48.71 -118.95
C ILE A 680 43.38 -47.29 -118.39
N ARG A 681 43.41 -46.25 -119.24
CA ARG A 681 43.46 -44.85 -118.76
C ARG A 681 42.20 -44.47 -117.98
N ARG A 682 41.01 -44.84 -118.48
CA ARG A 682 39.74 -44.56 -117.81
C ARG A 682 39.64 -45.25 -116.44
N LEU A 683 40.03 -46.52 -116.37
CA LEU A 683 40.05 -47.28 -115.12
C LEU A 683 41.08 -46.72 -114.12
N LYS A 684 42.24 -46.24 -114.58
CA LYS A 684 43.21 -45.55 -113.71
C LYS A 684 42.65 -44.26 -113.12
N SER A 685 42.08 -43.38 -113.94
CA SER A 685 41.41 -42.16 -113.46
C SER A 685 40.34 -42.48 -112.42
N GLN A 686 39.49 -43.48 -112.68
CA GLN A 686 38.43 -43.89 -111.76
C GLN A 686 38.99 -44.48 -110.45
N VAL A 687 40.15 -45.14 -110.46
CA VAL A 687 40.85 -45.59 -109.24
C VAL A 687 41.41 -44.40 -108.47
N GLU A 688 42.02 -43.41 -109.13
CA GLU A 688 42.53 -42.18 -108.50
C GLU A 688 41.38 -41.37 -107.85
N ASP A 689 40.25 -41.21 -108.55
CA ASP A 689 39.04 -40.55 -108.04
C ASP A 689 38.48 -41.27 -106.80
N LEU A 690 38.37 -42.61 -106.85
CA LEU A 690 37.88 -43.42 -105.72
C LEU A 690 38.87 -43.46 -104.55
N GLN A 691 40.18 -43.45 -104.80
CA GLN A 691 41.19 -43.33 -103.75
C GLN A 691 41.05 -41.99 -103.03
N LYS A 692 40.96 -40.87 -103.76
CA LYS A 692 40.77 -39.54 -103.20
C LYS A 692 39.47 -39.44 -102.40
N GLN A 693 38.36 -39.96 -102.92
CA GLN A 693 37.08 -39.98 -102.20
C GLN A 693 37.15 -40.81 -100.90
N ASN A 694 37.89 -41.92 -100.91
CA ASN A 694 38.11 -42.75 -99.72
C ASN A 694 39.03 -42.06 -98.68
N GLU A 695 40.04 -41.30 -99.12
CA GLU A 695 40.86 -40.45 -98.24
C GLU A 695 40.02 -39.33 -97.60
N GLU A 696 39.19 -38.64 -98.38
CA GLU A 696 38.27 -37.60 -97.87
C GLU A 696 37.26 -38.17 -96.85
N LEU A 697 36.68 -39.34 -97.13
CA LEU A 697 35.80 -40.04 -96.18
C LEU A 697 36.53 -40.52 -94.92
N SER A 698 37.78 -41.00 -95.07
CA SER A 698 38.63 -41.41 -93.94
C SER A 698 38.98 -40.22 -93.03
N GLN A 699 39.37 -39.08 -93.61
CA GLN A 699 39.61 -37.84 -92.86
C GLN A 699 38.34 -37.33 -92.17
N GLY A 700 37.19 -37.36 -92.86
CA GLY A 700 35.89 -37.01 -92.28
C GLY A 700 35.50 -37.91 -91.09
N SER A 701 35.74 -39.21 -91.22
CA SER A 701 35.53 -40.20 -90.15
C SER A 701 36.44 -39.97 -88.95
N GLN A 702 37.73 -39.69 -89.17
CA GLN A 702 38.67 -39.33 -88.09
C GLN A 702 38.25 -38.04 -87.38
N LYS A 703 37.84 -37.01 -88.12
CA LYS A 703 37.35 -35.73 -87.56
C LYS A 703 36.10 -35.94 -86.70
N MET A 704 35.09 -36.65 -87.21
CA MET A 704 33.89 -37.02 -86.45
C MET A 704 34.22 -37.83 -85.20
N LYS A 705 35.19 -38.75 -85.26
CA LYS A 705 35.63 -39.55 -84.12
C LYS A 705 36.32 -38.71 -83.04
N TRP A 706 37.11 -37.72 -83.43
CA TRP A 706 37.72 -36.75 -82.50
C TRP A 706 36.69 -35.80 -81.88
N GLU A 707 35.73 -35.31 -82.68
CA GLU A 707 34.63 -34.46 -82.19
C GLU A 707 33.73 -35.23 -81.20
N LEU A 708 33.42 -36.49 -81.48
CA LEU A 708 32.70 -37.38 -80.56
C LEU A 708 33.48 -37.62 -79.25
N GLN A 709 34.80 -37.83 -79.32
CA GLN A 709 35.64 -38.01 -78.15
C GLN A 709 35.72 -36.73 -77.30
N THR A 710 35.84 -35.56 -77.94
CA THR A 710 35.83 -34.26 -77.27
C THR A 710 34.47 -33.95 -76.63
N ALA A 711 33.37 -34.29 -77.31
CA ALA A 711 32.02 -34.15 -76.77
C ALA A 711 31.78 -35.06 -75.56
N LYS A 712 32.28 -36.32 -75.61
CA LYS A 712 32.23 -37.24 -74.47
C LYS A 712 33.03 -36.74 -73.27
N ALA A 713 34.25 -36.26 -73.47
CA ALA A 713 35.07 -35.68 -72.39
C ALA A 713 34.31 -34.54 -71.68
N LYS A 714 33.81 -33.56 -72.45
CA LYS A 714 33.01 -32.44 -71.91
C LYS A 714 31.75 -32.89 -71.18
N LEU A 715 31.10 -33.97 -71.62
CA LEU A 715 29.95 -34.54 -70.93
C LEU A 715 30.37 -35.14 -69.57
N THR A 716 31.48 -35.87 -69.51
CA THR A 716 32.04 -36.38 -68.26
C THR A 716 32.43 -35.23 -67.32
N ASP A 717 33.11 -34.19 -67.83
CA ASP A 717 33.49 -33.01 -67.06
C ASP A 717 32.26 -32.30 -66.47
N GLN A 718 31.19 -32.17 -67.25
CA GLN A 718 29.91 -31.59 -66.80
C GLN A 718 29.17 -32.48 -65.80
N GLN A 719 29.24 -33.81 -65.94
CA GLN A 719 28.67 -34.75 -64.98
C GLN A 719 29.39 -34.67 -63.64
N GLN A 720 30.73 -34.66 -63.64
CA GLN A 720 31.52 -34.51 -62.42
C GLN A 720 31.25 -33.17 -61.73
N ALA A 721 31.27 -32.05 -62.48
CA ALA A 721 30.97 -30.73 -61.91
C ALA A 721 29.54 -30.63 -61.36
N HIS A 722 28.56 -31.30 -61.98
CA HIS A 722 27.20 -31.38 -61.43
C HIS A 722 27.15 -32.21 -60.14
N GLU A 723 27.89 -33.32 -60.06
CA GLU A 723 27.95 -34.17 -58.87
C GLU A 723 28.66 -33.46 -57.70
N GLU A 724 29.76 -32.75 -57.97
CA GLU A 724 30.44 -31.86 -57.02
C GLU A 724 29.50 -30.78 -56.46
N ILE A 725 28.78 -30.04 -57.32
CA ILE A 725 27.77 -29.04 -56.90
C ILE A 725 26.63 -29.69 -56.12
N THR A 726 26.25 -30.93 -56.45
CA THR A 726 25.19 -31.66 -55.75
C THR A 726 25.63 -32.04 -54.34
N GLU A 727 26.90 -32.40 -54.13
CA GLU A 727 27.43 -32.72 -52.81
C GLU A 727 27.63 -31.45 -51.96
N GLU A 728 28.15 -30.36 -52.53
CA GLU A 728 28.21 -29.05 -51.85
C GLU A 728 26.83 -28.60 -51.36
N LEU A 729 25.78 -28.80 -52.17
CA LEU A 729 24.40 -28.50 -51.78
C LEU A 729 23.89 -29.41 -50.65
N LYS A 730 24.27 -30.70 -50.60
CA LYS A 730 23.93 -31.59 -49.47
C LYS A 730 24.62 -31.15 -48.19
N GLU A 731 25.94 -30.90 -48.21
CA GLU A 731 26.67 -30.41 -47.03
C GLU A 731 26.10 -29.05 -46.56
N ARG A 732 25.67 -28.20 -47.49
CA ARG A 732 25.03 -26.92 -47.14
C ARG A 732 23.65 -27.10 -46.52
N ILE A 733 22.88 -28.09 -46.94
CA ILE A 733 21.60 -28.45 -46.31
C ILE A 733 21.84 -29.04 -44.92
N GLU A 734 22.74 -30.02 -44.76
CA GLU A 734 23.03 -30.65 -43.46
C GLU A 734 23.54 -29.62 -42.43
N THR A 735 24.40 -28.68 -42.84
CA THR A 735 24.84 -27.58 -41.95
C THR A 735 23.69 -26.66 -41.55
N LEU A 736 22.78 -26.31 -42.46
CA LEU A 736 21.60 -25.49 -42.15
C LEU A 736 20.59 -26.23 -41.24
N GLU A 737 20.37 -27.52 -41.45
CA GLU A 737 19.52 -28.35 -40.57
C GLU A 737 20.10 -28.43 -39.15
N LYS A 738 21.43 -28.58 -39.04
CA LYS A 738 22.16 -28.63 -37.77
C LYS A 738 22.13 -27.30 -37.02
N ASP A 739 22.32 -26.18 -37.72
CA ASP A 739 22.22 -24.83 -37.15
C ASP A 739 20.78 -24.54 -36.68
N ALA A 740 19.78 -24.92 -37.48
CA ALA A 740 18.37 -24.79 -37.11
C ALA A 740 17.97 -25.67 -35.92
N ALA A 741 18.49 -26.90 -35.83
CA ALA A 741 18.30 -27.77 -34.68
C ALA A 741 18.95 -27.21 -33.40
N TYR A 742 20.12 -26.58 -33.52
CA TYR A 742 20.79 -25.93 -32.39
C TYR A 742 20.01 -24.72 -31.86
N GLU A 743 19.61 -23.79 -32.73
CA GLU A 743 18.81 -22.62 -32.32
C GLU A 743 17.43 -23.02 -31.80
N LYS A 744 16.80 -24.07 -32.35
CA LYS A 744 15.58 -24.66 -31.76
C LYS A 744 15.83 -25.15 -30.33
N ALA A 745 16.86 -25.97 -30.10
CA ALA A 745 17.14 -26.52 -28.78
C ALA A 745 17.49 -25.43 -27.75
N LYS A 746 18.16 -24.36 -28.19
CA LYS A 746 18.45 -23.16 -27.40
C LYS A 746 17.17 -22.40 -27.03
N ALA A 747 16.27 -22.14 -27.99
CA ALA A 747 14.98 -21.52 -27.71
C ALA A 747 14.11 -22.37 -26.77
N GLU A 748 14.08 -23.69 -26.95
CA GLU A 748 13.40 -24.62 -26.03
C GLU A 748 13.99 -24.56 -24.62
N ALA A 749 15.32 -24.44 -24.46
CA ALA A 749 15.96 -24.25 -23.16
C ALA A 749 15.62 -22.90 -22.51
N GLU A 750 15.62 -21.81 -23.28
CA GLU A 750 15.26 -20.46 -22.81
C GLU A 750 13.79 -20.38 -22.36
N TYR A 751 12.85 -20.98 -23.11
CA TYR A 751 11.45 -21.08 -22.70
C TYR A 751 11.27 -21.94 -21.44
N ASN A 752 11.95 -23.09 -21.34
CA ASN A 752 11.89 -23.94 -20.15
C ASN A 752 12.43 -23.22 -18.90
N ALA A 753 13.51 -22.44 -19.04
CA ALA A 753 14.04 -21.61 -17.96
C ALA A 753 13.04 -20.51 -17.53
N HIS A 754 12.31 -19.89 -18.47
CA HIS A 754 11.24 -18.94 -18.16
C HIS A 754 10.06 -19.61 -17.43
N ILE A 755 9.61 -20.77 -17.90
CA ILE A 755 8.54 -21.56 -17.27
C ILE A 755 8.92 -21.96 -15.85
N GLN A 756 10.16 -22.44 -15.64
CA GLN A 756 10.65 -22.82 -14.32
C GLN A 756 10.76 -21.60 -13.38
N THR A 757 11.24 -20.45 -13.89
CA THR A 757 11.28 -19.19 -13.13
C THR A 757 9.89 -18.73 -12.71
N ALA A 758 8.92 -18.70 -13.64
CA ALA A 758 7.53 -18.33 -13.35
C ALA A 758 6.85 -19.32 -12.38
N THR A 759 7.18 -20.61 -12.47
CA THR A 759 6.69 -21.64 -11.54
C THR A 759 7.20 -21.40 -10.12
N VAL A 760 8.49 -21.11 -9.94
CA VAL A 760 9.07 -20.76 -8.64
C VAL A 760 8.46 -19.46 -8.08
N GLN A 761 8.25 -18.45 -8.93
CA GLN A 761 7.56 -17.22 -8.53
C GLN A 761 6.12 -17.49 -8.07
N ASN A 762 5.37 -18.34 -8.78
CA ASN A 762 4.00 -18.72 -8.38
C ASN A 762 3.96 -19.50 -7.05
N VAL A 763 4.93 -20.39 -6.80
CA VAL A 763 5.06 -21.07 -5.48
C VAL A 763 5.35 -20.05 -4.38
N ASN A 764 6.34 -19.17 -4.57
CA ASN A 764 6.67 -18.13 -3.58
C ASN A 764 5.48 -17.18 -3.30
N ASN A 765 4.72 -16.83 -4.34
CA ASN A 765 3.50 -16.02 -4.21
C ASN A 765 2.39 -16.78 -3.47
N SER A 766 2.23 -18.09 -3.72
CA SER A 766 1.27 -18.94 -3.00
C SER A 766 1.62 -19.05 -1.51
N ASP A 767 2.91 -19.23 -1.18
CA ASP A 767 3.39 -19.29 0.21
C ASP A 767 3.19 -17.95 0.92
N ALA A 768 3.44 -16.82 0.24
CA ALA A 768 3.17 -15.49 0.77
C ALA A 768 1.67 -15.26 1.01
N ILE A 769 0.80 -15.68 0.08
CA ILE A 769 -0.66 -15.64 0.24
C ILE A 769 -1.09 -16.48 1.45
N SER A 770 -0.54 -17.68 1.63
CA SER A 770 -0.84 -18.52 2.81
C SER A 770 -0.45 -17.81 4.12
N GLN A 771 0.74 -17.20 4.17
CA GLN A 771 1.18 -16.43 5.35
C GLN A 771 0.28 -15.22 5.65
N TYR A 772 -0.22 -14.53 4.62
CA TYR A 772 -1.20 -13.45 4.81
C TYR A 772 -2.56 -13.97 5.27
N VAL A 773 -3.03 -15.12 4.78
CA VAL A 773 -4.26 -15.78 5.25
C VAL A 773 -4.15 -16.17 6.73
N ASP A 774 -3.02 -16.72 7.17
CA ASP A 774 -2.77 -17.04 8.58
C ASP A 774 -2.71 -15.78 9.47
N GLN A 775 -2.07 -14.71 9.00
CA GLN A 775 -2.07 -13.42 9.70
C GLN A 775 -3.49 -12.84 9.82
N ILE A 776 -4.29 -12.88 8.76
CA ILE A 776 -5.70 -12.47 8.77
C ILE A 776 -6.52 -13.34 9.74
N SER A 777 -6.24 -14.65 9.82
CA SER A 777 -6.88 -15.57 10.77
C SER A 777 -6.56 -15.20 12.22
N MET A 778 -5.29 -14.93 12.54
CA MET A 778 -4.87 -14.46 13.87
C MET A 778 -5.48 -13.11 14.24
N LEU A 779 -5.50 -12.15 13.30
CA LEU A 779 -6.10 -10.82 13.52
C LEU A 779 -7.62 -10.92 13.74
N LYS A 780 -8.34 -11.75 12.97
CA LYS A 780 -9.77 -12.03 13.19
C LYS A 780 -10.02 -12.61 14.58
N LYS A 781 -9.20 -13.58 15.02
CA LYS A 781 -9.32 -14.18 16.37
C LYS A 781 -9.04 -13.18 17.49
N SER A 782 -8.05 -12.29 17.31
CA SER A 782 -7.76 -11.20 18.25
C SER A 782 -8.91 -10.19 18.33
N LEU A 783 -9.47 -9.79 17.19
CA LEU A 783 -10.58 -8.85 17.10
C LEU A 783 -11.88 -9.42 17.69
N GLU A 784 -12.15 -10.71 17.53
CA GLU A 784 -13.31 -11.35 18.16
C GLU A 784 -13.15 -11.48 19.69
N MET A 785 -11.93 -11.73 20.17
CA MET A 785 -11.61 -11.68 21.60
C MET A 785 -11.78 -10.26 22.16
N GLN A 786 -11.35 -9.22 21.44
CA GLN A 786 -11.56 -7.82 21.84
C GLN A 786 -13.05 -7.44 21.89
N LYS A 787 -13.87 -7.87 20.92
CA LYS A 787 -15.33 -7.69 20.98
C LYS A 787 -15.94 -8.34 22.22
N ALA A 788 -15.50 -9.55 22.58
CA ALA A 788 -15.99 -10.24 23.77
C ALA A 788 -15.67 -9.43 25.05
N THR A 789 -14.44 -8.92 25.18
CA THR A 789 -14.05 -8.04 26.29
C THR A 789 -14.83 -6.73 26.31
N ILE A 790 -15.07 -6.11 25.14
CA ILE A 790 -15.88 -4.88 25.03
C ILE A 790 -17.30 -5.16 25.54
N LYS A 791 -17.95 -6.23 25.06
CA LYS A 791 -19.31 -6.61 25.48
C LYS A 791 -19.40 -6.95 26.98
N GLU A 792 -18.36 -7.57 27.55
CA GLU A 792 -18.26 -7.79 29.00
C GLU A 792 -18.21 -6.46 29.76
N LYS A 793 -17.40 -5.50 29.30
CA LYS A 793 -17.23 -4.18 29.92
C LYS A 793 -18.47 -3.29 29.75
N GLU A 794 -19.15 -3.34 28.61
CA GLU A 794 -20.46 -2.71 28.41
C GLU A 794 -21.50 -3.27 29.41
N GLY A 795 -21.50 -4.59 29.63
CA GLY A 795 -22.34 -5.24 30.63
C GLY A 795 -21.96 -4.92 32.08
N GLU A 796 -20.70 -4.57 32.37
CA GLU A 796 -20.25 -4.06 33.67
C GLU A 796 -20.66 -2.59 33.86
N ILE A 797 -20.42 -1.72 32.87
CA ILE A 797 -20.84 -0.32 32.88
C ILE A 797 -22.36 -0.20 33.07
N THR A 798 -23.15 -1.03 32.36
CA THR A 798 -24.62 -1.04 32.49
C THR A 798 -25.06 -1.42 33.91
N ARG A 799 -24.41 -2.41 34.54
CA ARG A 799 -24.69 -2.80 35.93
C ARG A 799 -24.30 -1.71 36.93
N LEU A 800 -23.18 -1.01 36.70
CA LEU A 800 -22.76 0.11 37.54
C LEU A 800 -23.68 1.33 37.38
N ALA A 801 -24.17 1.62 36.17
CA ALA A 801 -25.13 2.68 35.92
C ALA A 801 -26.44 2.43 36.68
N VAL A 802 -27.06 1.25 36.52
CA VAL A 802 -28.27 0.85 37.26
C VAL A 802 -28.01 0.81 38.77
N GLY A 803 -26.82 0.39 39.22
CA GLY A 803 -26.43 0.46 40.63
C GLY A 803 -26.43 1.88 41.17
N ASN A 804 -25.83 2.83 40.43
CA ASN A 804 -25.78 4.25 40.81
C ASN A 804 -27.16 4.91 40.76
N GLU A 805 -28.01 4.60 39.79
CA GLU A 805 -29.39 5.09 39.69
C GLU A 805 -30.22 4.66 40.91
N ASN A 806 -30.10 3.40 41.35
CA ASN A 806 -30.77 2.92 42.56
C ASN A 806 -30.23 3.62 43.82
N ILE A 807 -28.91 3.81 43.95
CA ILE A 807 -28.31 4.53 45.09
C ILE A 807 -28.79 5.98 45.13
N GLN A 808 -28.82 6.67 43.98
CA GLN A 808 -29.32 8.03 43.88
C GLN A 808 -30.81 8.11 44.26
N HIS A 809 -31.63 7.17 43.78
CA HIS A 809 -33.05 7.10 44.15
C HIS A 809 -33.25 6.91 45.67
N ASP A 810 -32.47 6.01 46.29
CA ASP A 810 -32.57 5.75 47.73
C ASP A 810 -32.09 6.94 48.58
N ASP A 811 -31.01 7.63 48.18
CA ASP A 811 -30.58 8.88 48.83
C ASP A 811 -31.60 10.02 48.60
N GLU A 812 -32.17 10.17 47.41
CA GLU A 812 -33.23 11.16 47.14
C GLU A 812 -34.50 10.91 47.99
N ALA A 813 -34.91 9.64 48.12
CA ALA A 813 -36.02 9.22 48.98
C ALA A 813 -35.73 9.46 50.46
N LYS A 814 -34.50 9.16 50.91
CA LYS A 814 -34.02 9.44 52.26
C LYS A 814 -34.02 10.94 52.55
N TYR A 815 -33.43 11.76 51.69
CA TYR A 815 -33.44 13.22 51.83
C TYR A 815 -34.87 13.79 51.74
N ALA A 816 -35.79 13.19 50.98
CA ALA A 816 -37.20 13.57 51.00
C ALA A 816 -37.86 13.27 52.36
N SER A 817 -37.56 12.13 52.97
CA SER A 817 -38.01 11.77 54.32
C SER A 817 -37.43 12.71 55.38
N GLU A 818 -36.13 12.96 55.37
CA GLU A 818 -35.44 13.87 56.30
C GLU A 818 -35.97 15.30 56.17
N ARG A 819 -36.14 15.83 54.95
CA ARG A 819 -36.79 17.14 54.71
C ARG A 819 -38.21 17.19 55.28
N LYS A 820 -39.02 16.13 55.08
CA LYS A 820 -40.39 16.06 55.59
C LYS A 820 -40.45 16.02 57.12
N GLN A 821 -39.55 15.28 57.75
CA GLN A 821 -39.42 15.25 59.22
C GLN A 821 -38.98 16.61 59.77
N LEU A 822 -37.99 17.26 59.15
CA LEU A 822 -37.50 18.57 59.55
C LEU A 822 -38.55 19.67 59.39
N VAL A 823 -39.30 19.67 58.27
CA VAL A 823 -40.44 20.58 58.06
C VAL A 823 -41.52 20.34 59.13
N SER A 824 -41.91 19.09 59.38
CA SER A 824 -42.90 18.77 60.41
C SER A 824 -42.46 19.20 61.82
N GLY A 825 -41.15 19.08 62.14
CA GLY A 825 -40.56 19.59 63.37
C GLY A 825 -40.66 21.11 63.49
N TYR A 826 -40.32 21.86 62.43
CA TYR A 826 -40.46 23.31 62.40
C TYR A 826 -41.92 23.76 62.44
N GLU A 827 -42.83 23.12 61.70
CA GLU A 827 -44.27 23.41 61.73
C GLU A 827 -44.84 23.21 63.13
N LYS A 828 -44.46 22.13 63.82
CA LYS A 828 -44.85 21.87 65.21
C LYS A 828 -44.29 22.95 66.16
N ALA A 829 -43.01 23.30 66.05
CA ALA A 829 -42.40 24.35 66.87
C ALA A 829 -43.06 25.72 66.63
N VAL A 830 -43.41 26.06 65.39
CA VAL A 830 -44.15 27.28 65.02
C VAL A 830 -45.58 27.24 65.56
N ALA A 831 -46.25 26.09 65.57
CA ALA A 831 -47.58 25.93 66.16
C ALA A 831 -47.53 26.10 67.70
N GLU A 832 -46.53 25.52 68.37
CA GLU A 832 -46.32 25.67 69.82
C GLU A 832 -45.98 27.12 70.19
N LEU A 833 -45.10 27.80 69.43
CA LEU A 833 -44.79 29.22 69.61
C LEU A 833 -46.02 30.12 69.37
N ARG A 834 -46.85 29.82 68.36
CA ARG A 834 -48.13 30.53 68.14
C ARG A 834 -49.08 30.32 69.32
N ALA A 835 -49.23 29.10 69.81
CA ALA A 835 -50.07 28.82 70.98
C ALA A 835 -49.59 29.54 72.25
N GLN A 836 -48.27 29.61 72.47
CA GLN A 836 -47.68 30.41 73.56
C GLN A 836 -47.94 31.91 73.37
N CYS A 837 -47.81 32.44 72.16
CA CYS A 837 -48.12 33.84 71.86
C CYS A 837 -49.61 34.16 72.10
N GLU A 838 -50.52 33.27 71.69
CA GLU A 838 -51.97 33.44 71.92
C GLU A 838 -52.32 33.36 73.41
N ALA A 839 -51.68 32.45 74.15
CA ALA A 839 -51.83 32.35 75.61
C ALA A 839 -51.32 33.61 76.32
N HIS A 840 -50.12 34.09 75.97
CA HIS A 840 -49.59 35.36 76.49
C HIS A 840 -50.48 36.56 76.12
N ARG A 841 -51.08 36.57 74.93
CA ARG A 841 -52.04 37.59 74.51
C ARG A 841 -53.30 37.57 75.37
N ALA A 842 -53.84 36.39 75.67
CA ALA A 842 -54.98 36.21 76.56
C ALA A 842 -54.65 36.60 78.02
N ASP A 843 -53.46 36.27 78.52
CA ASP A 843 -53.00 36.71 79.84
C ASP A 843 -52.78 38.22 79.91
N VAL A 844 -52.22 38.85 78.87
CA VAL A 844 -52.11 40.33 78.79
C VAL A 844 -53.50 40.98 78.73
N GLU A 845 -54.46 40.43 77.99
CA GLU A 845 -55.84 40.94 77.96
C GLU A 845 -56.51 40.79 79.34
N LYS A 846 -56.28 39.66 80.02
CA LYS A 846 -56.76 39.38 81.38
C LYS A 846 -56.12 40.32 82.42
N MET A 847 -54.83 40.60 82.31
CA MET A 847 -54.14 41.61 83.13
C MET A 847 -54.65 43.02 82.84
N ALA A 848 -54.88 43.40 81.59
CA ALA A 848 -55.46 44.69 81.23
C ALA A 848 -56.89 44.87 81.78
N LYS A 849 -57.73 43.83 81.68
CA LYS A 849 -59.07 43.82 82.31
C LYS A 849 -59.00 43.91 83.84
N ALA A 850 -58.04 43.23 84.46
CA ALA A 850 -57.81 43.31 85.91
C ALA A 850 -57.31 44.71 86.33
N LEU A 851 -56.40 45.32 85.56
CA LEU A 851 -55.87 46.67 85.79
C LEU A 851 -56.98 47.72 85.67
N ALA A 852 -57.78 47.69 84.60
CA ALA A 852 -58.93 48.58 84.45
C ALA A 852 -59.96 48.42 85.59
N ALA A 853 -60.12 47.19 86.13
CA ALA A 853 -60.98 46.94 87.28
C ALA A 853 -60.38 47.45 88.61
N THR A 854 -59.06 47.36 88.82
CA THR A 854 -58.40 47.93 90.01
C THR A 854 -58.30 49.45 89.94
N GLU A 855 -58.07 50.04 88.77
CA GLU A 855 -58.13 51.48 88.55
C GLU A 855 -59.54 52.04 88.77
N LYS A 856 -60.59 51.35 88.30
CA LYS A 856 -61.98 51.72 88.58
C LYS A 856 -62.28 51.69 90.09
N LYS A 857 -61.83 50.64 90.80
CA LYS A 857 -61.93 50.56 92.27
C LYS A 857 -61.11 51.67 92.95
N LEU A 858 -59.91 51.98 92.46
CA LEU A 858 -59.07 53.06 92.98
C LEU A 858 -59.74 54.44 92.81
N LYS A 859 -60.41 54.68 91.67
CA LYS A 859 -61.18 55.90 91.41
C LYS A 859 -62.37 56.01 92.36
N GLN A 860 -63.16 54.93 92.49
CA GLN A 860 -64.28 54.87 93.45
C GLN A 860 -63.83 55.05 94.91
N ALA A 861 -62.68 54.48 95.28
CA ALA A 861 -62.09 54.69 96.60
C ALA A 861 -61.62 56.14 96.83
N LYS A 862 -61.00 56.78 95.82
CA LYS A 862 -60.62 58.21 95.86
C LYS A 862 -61.86 59.12 95.96
N GLU A 863 -62.92 58.82 95.23
CA GLU A 863 -64.20 59.54 95.28
C GLU A 863 -64.87 59.37 96.66
N SER A 864 -64.88 58.15 97.22
CA SER A 864 -65.36 57.86 98.57
C SER A 864 -64.53 58.59 99.65
N ILE A 865 -63.20 58.61 99.54
CA ILE A 865 -62.32 59.38 100.43
C ILE A 865 -62.59 60.89 100.32
N LEU A 866 -62.88 61.40 99.11
CA LEU A 866 -63.23 62.81 98.92
C LEU A 866 -64.59 63.14 99.58
N GLN A 867 -65.56 62.24 99.47
CA GLN A 867 -66.88 62.38 100.09
C GLN A 867 -66.77 62.30 101.62
N LEU A 868 -66.10 61.28 102.17
CA LEU A 868 -65.82 61.18 103.61
C LEU A 868 -65.05 62.39 104.17
N LYS A 869 -64.19 63.04 103.37
CA LYS A 869 -63.56 64.31 103.75
C LYS A 869 -64.55 65.48 103.82
N LYS A 870 -65.52 65.57 102.90
CA LYS A 870 -66.62 66.56 102.97
C LYS A 870 -67.52 66.30 104.17
N ASP A 871 -67.88 65.03 104.40
CA ASP A 871 -68.77 64.64 105.49
C ASP A 871 -68.11 64.81 106.86
N LYS A 872 -66.78 64.56 106.96
CA LYS A 872 -65.99 64.98 108.13
C LYS A 872 -66.01 66.49 108.32
N LEU A 873 -65.70 67.28 107.28
CA LEU A 873 -65.69 68.74 107.39
C LEU A 873 -67.06 69.30 107.81
N LYS A 874 -68.15 68.70 107.30
CA LYS A 874 -69.51 69.02 107.73
C LYS A 874 -69.73 68.67 109.20
N SER A 875 -69.36 67.46 109.62
CA SER A 875 -69.48 67.00 111.01
C SER A 875 -68.64 67.84 111.98
N ASP A 876 -67.42 68.25 111.60
CA ASP A 876 -66.56 69.15 112.38
C ASP A 876 -67.22 70.54 112.55
N ASN A 877 -67.91 71.04 111.54
CA ASN A 877 -68.66 72.30 111.59
C ASN A 877 -69.96 72.19 112.40
N ASP A 878 -70.73 71.11 112.20
CA ASP A 878 -71.96 70.83 112.95
C ASP A 878 -71.63 70.64 114.45
N PHE A 879 -70.52 69.97 114.78
CA PHE A 879 -70.01 69.84 116.16
C PHE A 879 -69.61 71.20 116.75
N LYS A 880 -68.90 72.07 116.02
CA LYS A 880 -68.62 73.44 116.47
C LYS A 880 -69.90 74.24 116.72
N SER A 881 -70.89 74.14 115.83
CA SER A 881 -72.19 74.80 116.00
C SER A 881 -72.92 74.31 117.25
N GLN A 882 -72.88 73.00 117.54
CA GLN A 882 -73.41 72.45 118.79
C GLN A 882 -72.61 72.93 120.01
N GLN A 883 -71.28 72.99 119.94
CA GLN A 883 -70.43 73.49 121.02
C GLN A 883 -70.75 74.95 121.36
N GLU A 884 -70.89 75.82 120.35
CA GLU A 884 -71.36 77.20 120.55
C GLU A 884 -72.78 77.25 121.14
N GLN A 885 -73.68 76.38 120.70
CA GLN A 885 -75.06 76.33 121.21
C GLN A 885 -75.10 75.89 122.68
N TYR A 886 -74.27 74.91 123.07
CA TYR A 886 -74.07 74.49 124.45
C TYR A 886 -73.45 75.61 125.31
N GLU A 887 -72.47 76.35 124.80
CA GLU A 887 -71.94 77.52 125.51
C GLU A 887 -72.97 78.63 125.71
N ARG A 888 -73.82 78.90 124.70
CA ARG A 888 -74.93 79.85 124.82
C ARG A 888 -75.95 79.37 125.84
N GLN A 889 -76.35 78.09 125.81
CA GLN A 889 -77.24 77.50 126.83
C GLN A 889 -76.63 77.57 128.24
N LYS A 890 -75.34 77.26 128.39
CA LYS A 890 -74.64 77.37 129.68
C LYS A 890 -74.67 78.80 130.21
N LYS A 891 -74.32 79.80 129.38
CA LYS A 891 -74.36 81.23 129.75
C LYS A 891 -75.78 81.69 130.11
N LEU A 892 -76.81 81.21 129.40
CA LEU A 892 -78.22 81.47 129.72
C LEU A 892 -78.63 80.84 131.06
N ALA A 893 -78.25 79.58 131.32
CA ALA A 893 -78.55 78.88 132.58
C ALA A 893 -77.82 79.51 133.78
N GLU A 894 -76.56 79.90 133.63
CA GLU A 894 -75.79 80.66 134.64
C GLU A 894 -76.44 82.03 134.94
N THR A 895 -76.97 82.69 133.91
CA THR A 895 -77.66 83.98 134.06
C THR A 895 -79.02 83.80 134.75
N ALA A 896 -79.82 82.80 134.34
CA ALA A 896 -81.10 82.48 134.97
C ALA A 896 -80.93 82.07 136.43
N SER A 897 -79.89 81.29 136.76
CA SER A 897 -79.54 80.92 138.14
C SER A 897 -79.18 82.16 138.99
N LYS A 898 -78.36 83.08 138.46
CA LYS A 898 -78.06 84.35 139.14
C LYS A 898 -79.31 85.20 139.38
N VAL A 899 -80.22 85.29 138.41
CA VAL A 899 -81.51 86.01 138.56
C VAL A 899 -82.39 85.32 139.62
N ALA A 900 -82.47 84.00 139.64
CA ALA A 900 -83.23 83.26 140.64
C ALA A 900 -82.69 83.49 142.07
N ILE A 901 -81.36 83.50 142.25
CA ILE A 901 -80.71 83.83 143.52
C ILE A 901 -81.04 85.27 143.95
N LEU A 902 -80.93 86.24 143.02
CA LEU A 902 -81.18 87.66 143.31
C LEU A 902 -82.66 87.92 143.66
N ASN A 903 -83.60 87.26 142.97
CA ASN A 903 -85.02 87.28 143.30
C ASN A 903 -85.29 86.69 144.69
N ALA A 904 -84.76 85.50 144.99
CA ALA A 904 -84.91 84.87 146.31
C ALA A 904 -84.31 85.73 147.44
N GLN A 905 -83.18 86.38 147.19
CA GLN A 905 -82.55 87.31 148.12
C GLN A 905 -83.39 88.59 148.33
N THR A 906 -84.12 89.02 147.31
CA THR A 906 -85.08 90.14 147.40
C THR A 906 -86.32 89.74 148.21
N ASP A 907 -86.89 88.57 147.98
CA ASP A 907 -88.00 88.00 148.76
C ASP A 907 -87.65 87.85 150.25
N PHE A 908 -86.43 87.38 150.56
CA PHE A 908 -85.97 87.25 151.94
C PHE A 908 -85.79 88.61 152.63
N ASN A 909 -85.29 89.63 151.92
CA ASN A 909 -85.22 90.99 152.45
C ASN A 909 -86.61 91.57 152.72
N SER A 910 -87.56 91.40 151.79
CA SER A 910 -88.96 91.87 151.98
C SER A 910 -89.60 91.25 153.24
N LYS A 911 -89.40 89.94 153.46
CA LYS A 911 -89.90 89.25 154.66
C LYS A 911 -89.22 89.72 155.95
N LEU A 912 -87.94 90.07 155.92
CA LEU A 912 -87.24 90.64 157.06
C LEU A 912 -87.80 92.01 157.47
N ASP A 913 -88.15 92.86 156.51
CA ASP A 913 -88.75 94.16 156.79
C ASP A 913 -90.24 94.08 157.20
N GLU A 914 -90.99 93.10 156.70
CA GLU A 914 -92.33 92.76 157.22
C GLU A 914 -92.31 92.35 158.69
N GLU A 915 -91.39 91.46 159.11
CA GLU A 915 -91.29 91.05 160.52
C GLU A 915 -90.83 92.20 161.43
N ARG A 916 -89.93 93.07 160.94
CA ARG A 916 -89.56 94.31 161.66
C ARG A 916 -90.76 95.23 161.88
N ALA A 917 -91.65 95.37 160.89
CA ALA A 917 -92.85 96.19 161.02
C ALA A 917 -93.81 95.64 162.09
N LYS A 918 -94.04 94.32 162.11
CA LYS A 918 -94.88 93.65 163.12
C LYS A 918 -94.37 93.88 164.55
N ILE A 919 -93.07 93.72 164.78
CA ILE A 919 -92.44 93.89 166.09
C ILE A 919 -92.66 95.32 166.64
N GLU A 920 -92.50 96.35 165.81
CA GLU A 920 -92.65 97.74 166.25
C GLU A 920 -94.14 98.12 166.44
N GLU A 921 -95.07 97.46 165.75
CA GLU A 921 -96.52 97.58 165.99
C GLU A 921 -96.95 96.92 167.31
N GLU A 922 -96.48 95.70 167.61
CA GLU A 922 -96.70 95.08 168.93
C GLU A 922 -96.13 95.93 170.06
N ARG A 923 -94.95 96.51 169.86
CA ARG A 923 -94.30 97.41 170.83
C ARG A 923 -95.15 98.65 171.14
N ARG A 924 -95.76 99.27 170.12
CA ARG A 924 -96.75 100.35 170.30
C ARG A 924 -97.98 99.90 171.08
N ARG A 925 -98.54 98.73 170.74
CA ARG A 925 -99.71 98.15 171.42
C ARG A 925 -99.45 97.95 172.92
N LEU A 926 -98.24 97.49 173.27
CA LEU A 926 -97.80 97.25 174.64
C LEU A 926 -97.67 98.56 175.45
N TYR A 927 -97.12 99.62 174.85
CA TYR A 927 -97.05 100.95 175.48
C TYR A 927 -98.45 101.55 175.76
N ASN A 928 -99.38 101.47 174.80
CA ASN A 928 -100.75 101.97 174.98
C ASN A 928 -101.49 101.22 176.10
N THR A 929 -101.39 99.90 176.14
CA THR A 929 -102.07 99.04 177.14
C THR A 929 -101.68 99.42 178.58
N ILE A 930 -100.40 99.72 178.80
CA ILE A 930 -99.89 100.13 180.12
C ILE A 930 -100.25 101.59 180.45
N ALA A 931 -100.37 102.47 179.45
CA ALA A 931 -100.79 103.85 179.67
C ALA A 931 -102.23 103.98 180.19
N ASP A 932 -103.16 103.18 179.65
CA ASP A 932 -104.53 103.09 180.19
C ASP A 932 -104.58 102.37 181.53
N SER A 933 -103.69 101.41 181.79
CA SER A 933 -103.63 100.69 183.08
C SER A 933 -103.14 101.57 184.23
N PHE A 934 -102.21 102.50 184.00
CA PHE A 934 -101.64 103.41 185.00
C PHE A 934 -102.15 104.86 184.84
N LYS A 935 -103.42 105.03 184.43
CA LYS A 935 -104.05 106.31 184.05
C LYS A 935 -104.03 107.41 185.12
N GLN A 936 -103.88 107.04 186.39
CA GLN A 936 -103.73 107.95 187.54
C GLN A 936 -102.29 108.50 187.71
N PHE A 937 -101.31 107.97 186.95
CA PHE A 937 -99.90 108.38 186.98
C PHE A 937 -99.40 108.94 185.63
N THR A 938 -100.19 108.80 184.56
CA THR A 938 -99.94 109.45 183.26
C THR A 938 -100.49 110.87 183.26
N VAL A 939 -99.78 111.79 182.60
CA VAL A 939 -100.27 113.16 182.33
C VAL A 939 -100.93 113.16 180.96
N THR A 940 -102.18 113.62 180.87
CA THR A 940 -103.09 113.36 179.74
C THR A 940 -102.74 114.07 178.42
N HIS A 941 -101.55 114.69 178.32
CA HIS A 941 -101.11 115.50 177.18
C HIS A 941 -99.67 115.24 176.70
N GLU A 942 -99.00 114.16 177.13
CA GLU A 942 -97.71 113.74 176.54
C GLU A 942 -97.88 112.51 175.62
N THR A 943 -97.19 112.52 174.47
CA THR A 943 -97.19 111.40 173.53
C THR A 943 -96.35 110.23 174.04
N LEU A 944 -96.95 109.04 174.12
CA LEU A 944 -96.29 107.82 174.60
C LEU A 944 -95.07 107.43 173.76
N ASN A 945 -93.93 107.36 174.46
CA ASN A 945 -92.64 106.94 173.95
C ASN A 945 -91.88 106.21 175.07
N GLU A 946 -90.81 105.49 174.74
CA GLU A 946 -90.13 104.60 175.70
C GLU A 946 -89.58 105.33 176.95
N LYS A 947 -89.35 106.64 176.86
CA LYS A 947 -88.95 107.50 177.98
C LYS A 947 -90.12 107.80 178.92
N SER A 948 -91.25 108.30 178.40
CA SER A 948 -92.47 108.57 179.19
C SER A 948 -93.10 107.29 179.76
N PHE A 949 -92.99 106.16 179.05
CA PHE A 949 -93.35 104.83 179.55
C PHE A 949 -92.60 104.46 180.84
N LYS A 950 -91.26 104.51 180.82
CA LYS A 950 -90.43 104.25 182.01
C LYS A 950 -90.72 105.25 183.14
N GLN A 951 -90.93 106.51 182.79
CA GLN A 951 -91.21 107.59 183.75
C GLN A 951 -92.58 107.44 184.43
N THR A 952 -93.57 106.86 183.74
CA THR A 952 -94.88 106.49 184.32
C THR A 952 -94.73 105.36 185.33
N ILE A 953 -93.98 104.31 184.99
CA ILE A 953 -93.72 103.18 185.90
C ILE A 953 -92.96 103.65 187.16
N PHE A 954 -91.99 104.55 187.02
CA PHE A 954 -91.32 105.13 188.19
C PHE A 954 -92.26 105.96 189.07
N LYS A 955 -93.11 106.83 188.51
CA LYS A 955 -94.12 107.57 189.28
C LYS A 955 -95.06 106.63 190.05
N ALA A 956 -95.54 105.56 189.43
CA ALA A 956 -96.40 104.57 190.06
C ALA A 956 -95.68 103.84 191.22
N ARG A 957 -94.43 103.43 191.03
CA ARG A 957 -93.57 102.83 192.08
C ARG A 957 -93.39 103.79 193.26
N ASP A 958 -93.13 105.06 192.98
CA ASP A 958 -92.80 106.05 194.00
C ASP A 958 -94.03 106.45 194.83
N GLU A 959 -95.21 106.52 194.23
CA GLU A 959 -96.46 106.70 194.99
C GLU A 959 -96.83 105.46 195.83
N ILE A 960 -96.66 104.24 195.30
CA ILE A 960 -96.84 103.02 196.11
C ILE A 960 -95.91 103.03 197.33
N SER A 961 -94.67 103.47 197.14
CA SER A 961 -93.68 103.65 198.22
C SER A 961 -94.12 104.72 199.22
N ARG A 962 -94.68 105.85 198.76
CA ARG A 962 -95.23 106.92 199.61
C ARG A 962 -96.42 106.46 200.44
N LEU A 963 -97.35 105.72 199.82
CA LEU A 963 -98.52 105.16 200.49
C LEU A 963 -98.13 104.11 201.54
N THR A 964 -97.16 103.25 201.23
CA THR A 964 -96.61 102.27 202.20
C THR A 964 -95.91 102.97 203.37
N ALA A 965 -95.20 104.08 203.12
CA ALA A 965 -94.57 104.88 204.17
C ALA A 965 -95.61 105.61 205.05
N MET A 966 -96.72 106.11 204.46
CA MET A 966 -97.85 106.66 205.22
C MET A 966 -98.53 105.60 206.07
N ASP A 967 -98.82 104.41 205.52
CA ASP A 967 -99.39 103.28 206.25
C ASP A 967 -98.52 102.90 207.47
N ALA A 968 -97.21 102.77 207.26
CA ALA A 968 -96.22 102.52 208.31
C ALA A 968 -96.02 103.69 209.30
N ALA A 969 -96.56 104.89 209.02
CA ALA A 969 -96.62 106.00 209.96
C ALA A 969 -97.94 106.00 210.76
N VAL A 970 -99.08 105.79 210.09
CA VAL A 970 -100.40 105.64 210.74
C VAL A 970 -100.37 104.47 211.73
N ARG A 971 -99.87 103.29 211.32
CA ARG A 971 -99.65 102.13 212.20
C ARG A 971 -98.88 102.47 213.49
N ARG A 972 -97.86 103.35 213.40
CA ARG A 972 -97.09 103.80 214.57
C ARG A 972 -97.87 104.75 215.47
N ILE A 973 -98.67 105.66 214.89
CA ILE A 973 -99.47 106.63 215.66
C ILE A 973 -100.53 105.93 216.51
N VAL A 974 -101.10 104.82 216.03
CA VAL A 974 -102.13 104.04 216.76
C VAL A 974 -101.59 102.82 217.51
N ASN A 975 -100.26 102.67 217.63
CA ASN A 975 -99.59 101.51 218.26
C ASN A 975 -100.08 100.14 217.73
N ALA A 976 -100.25 100.03 216.40
CA ALA A 976 -100.64 98.78 215.74
C ALA A 976 -99.57 97.70 215.88
N ASP A 977 -99.98 96.46 216.19
CA ASP A 977 -99.05 95.32 216.14
C ASP A 977 -98.78 94.86 214.69
N ARG A 978 -97.66 94.15 214.48
CA ARG A 978 -97.13 93.77 213.15
C ARG A 978 -98.07 92.90 212.31
N TYR A 979 -99.03 92.22 212.93
CA TYR A 979 -100.00 91.34 212.27
C TYR A 979 -101.42 91.91 212.17
N GLN A 980 -101.64 93.12 212.69
CA GLN A 980 -102.92 93.83 212.59
C GLN A 980 -103.02 94.58 211.25
N LYS A 981 -104.23 94.82 210.72
CA LYS A 981 -104.39 95.82 209.65
C LYS A 981 -104.33 97.23 210.23
N THR A 982 -103.91 98.19 209.41
CA THR A 982 -103.93 99.62 209.75
C THR A 982 -105.35 100.08 210.07
N ASP A 983 -106.30 99.66 209.24
CA ASP A 983 -107.73 99.88 209.35
C ASP A 983 -108.27 99.42 210.72
N ASP A 984 -107.95 98.18 211.13
CA ASP A 984 -108.37 97.61 212.43
C ASP A 984 -107.72 98.32 213.63
N ALA A 985 -106.45 98.72 213.51
CA ALA A 985 -105.72 99.40 214.58
C ALA A 985 -106.23 100.83 214.80
N VAL A 986 -106.56 101.55 213.71
CA VAL A 986 -107.17 102.88 213.79
C VAL A 986 -108.55 102.80 214.43
N ALA A 987 -109.37 101.80 214.09
CA ALA A 987 -110.66 101.58 214.72
C ALA A 987 -110.55 101.34 216.25
N GLN A 988 -109.57 100.54 216.70
CA GLN A 988 -109.32 100.30 218.12
C GLN A 988 -108.81 101.54 218.89
N ALA A 989 -108.10 102.46 218.23
CA ALA A 989 -107.65 103.70 218.86
C ALA A 989 -108.80 104.71 219.04
N VAL A 990 -109.69 104.85 218.05
CA VAL A 990 -110.87 105.74 218.12
C VAL A 990 -111.82 105.30 219.24
N LEU A 991 -111.98 103.99 219.47
CA LEU A 991 -112.80 103.42 220.55
C LEU A 991 -112.22 103.59 221.97
N LYS A 992 -111.07 104.22 222.16
CA LYS A 992 -110.42 104.44 223.47
C LYS A 992 -110.45 105.89 223.97
N ILE A 993 -111.18 106.77 223.29
CA ILE A 993 -111.40 108.18 223.69
C ILE A 993 -112.89 108.41 224.09
N ALA A 994 -113.64 107.31 224.25
CA ALA A 994 -114.93 107.21 224.92
C ALA A 994 -114.84 106.17 226.05
#